data_AF-A0A928RR65-F1
#
_entry.id   AF-A0A928RR65-F1
#
_cell.length_a   1.000
_cell.length_b   1.000
_cell.length_c   1.000
_cell.angle_alpha   90.00
_cell.angle_beta   90.00
_cell.angle_gamma   90.00
#
_symmetry.space_group_name_H-M   'P 1'
#
loop_
_entity.id
_entity.type
_entity.pdbx_description
1 polymer ?
#
loop_
_entity_poly.entity_id
_entity_poly.type
_entity_poly.pdbx_seq_one_letter_code
_entity_poly.pdbx_strand_id
1 'polypeptide(L)'
;MYPKTFFAGMGFYEIFIMIGLVAVLFLADKMSIKRGFSIRLQRLLILSGAGGIVIGFGGAILFQSVYNYIATGEFALEGMTFYGGLIFGAGLFLAAWFLGGKWYKVGKEAKARFGDVADMAACLIPLAHGFGRLGCLFAGCCHGKATDAWYGIAHYGERITGELVYKGTYVPVQLFEALFLFALSGLLLWLYFSTTKKGEKKFPLLPVYLIVYGVWRFFIEYARGDERGETIVPWLTPSQLIAVILFAVGVGYAIVWWLFFRKTNKVEEREDDSMRREEAKKAFQEIFGAEAEDLFTAAGRINVIGEHVDYCGGKVFPAALNLRCNVYARKTGGKTVRMAFKGIDGVVELDVDKLDSYRNLKIGNYQAGVAFFLQEEGVEIVGCDLYYDCTVPFGSGLSSSAAIEVATAVTFCEYAGVAYDKVHLAVISQRAENKYAGVNCGIMDQFASAMGKKDHAVLLDCATLAYEYVPLQLGEYCLVVANCNKPHSLVESKYNVRRQEVEMALKILQTVLPVQNLAEVTPKQFAEYKYLLSGVVAKRAEHVVCECDRVHKAVEALKRGDIVELGRLLNESHYSLCELYEVTGKELDTLSALARKEKDCLGSRMIGGGFGGCTISIVKKTAVDGFIRRVGKAYQDAIGYKASFYETSIEDGITVEKL
;
A
#
# COMPACT_ATOMS: atom_id res chain seq x y z
N MET A 1 -34.59 -32.52 -26.32
CA MET A 1 -33.52 -31.93 -27.16
C MET A 1 -33.49 -32.64 -28.51
N TYR A 2 -33.23 -31.93 -29.62
CA TYR A 2 -33.14 -32.53 -30.98
C TYR A 2 -31.72 -32.32 -31.52
N PRO A 3 -30.89 -33.37 -31.66
CA PRO A 3 -29.55 -33.25 -32.23
C PRO A 3 -29.68 -33.15 -33.75
N LYS A 4 -29.92 -31.95 -34.28
CA LYS A 4 -29.82 -31.68 -35.72
C LYS A 4 -28.73 -30.67 -36.00
N THR A 5 -28.11 -30.82 -37.16
CA THR A 5 -27.29 -29.78 -37.79
C THR A 5 -28.15 -28.53 -37.97
N PHE A 6 -27.70 -27.43 -37.38
CA PHE A 6 -28.46 -26.18 -37.35
C PHE A 6 -28.23 -25.36 -38.63
N PHE A 7 -26.97 -25.31 -39.09
CA PHE A 7 -26.58 -24.53 -40.26
C PHE A 7 -25.30 -25.09 -40.91
N ALA A 8 -25.26 -25.21 -42.23
CA ALA A 8 -24.09 -25.62 -43.02
C ALA A 8 -23.39 -26.93 -42.56
N GLY A 9 -24.14 -27.89 -42.03
CA GLY A 9 -23.60 -29.16 -41.54
C GLY A 9 -22.97 -29.11 -40.14
N MET A 10 -22.92 -27.96 -39.48
CA MET A 10 -22.47 -27.84 -38.09
C MET A 10 -23.61 -28.10 -37.10
N GLY A 11 -23.32 -28.87 -36.05
CA GLY A 11 -24.22 -29.08 -34.92
C GLY A 11 -24.16 -27.93 -33.91
N PHE A 12 -25.07 -27.97 -32.93
CA PHE A 12 -25.10 -26.98 -31.85
C PHE A 12 -23.86 -27.04 -30.95
N TYR A 13 -23.24 -28.22 -30.80
CA TYR A 13 -22.04 -28.39 -29.99
C TYR A 13 -20.88 -27.55 -30.52
N GLU A 14 -20.64 -27.62 -31.83
CA GLU A 14 -19.58 -26.88 -32.51
C GLU A 14 -19.83 -25.36 -32.45
N ILE A 15 -21.08 -24.94 -32.64
CA ILE A 15 -21.47 -23.52 -32.58
C ILE A 15 -21.16 -22.92 -31.20
N PHE A 16 -21.58 -23.59 -30.12
CA PHE A 16 -21.33 -23.08 -28.77
C PHE A 16 -19.85 -23.08 -28.40
N ILE A 17 -19.07 -24.07 -28.84
CA ILE A 17 -17.61 -24.06 -28.68
C ILE A 17 -17.00 -22.84 -29.38
N MET A 18 -17.40 -22.56 -30.62
CA MET A 18 -16.89 -21.40 -31.36
C MET A 18 -17.22 -20.07 -30.66
N ILE A 19 -18.44 -19.94 -30.14
CA ILE A 19 -18.83 -18.76 -29.34
C ILE A 19 -17.93 -18.62 -28.09
N GLY A 20 -17.71 -19.72 -27.37
CA GLY A 20 -16.85 -19.73 -26.19
C GLY A 20 -15.40 -19.36 -26.50
N LEU A 21 -14.84 -19.84 -27.61
CA LEU A 21 -13.49 -19.50 -28.05
C LEU A 21 -13.34 -18.01 -28.38
N VAL A 22 -14.28 -17.45 -29.14
CA VAL A 22 -14.28 -16.01 -29.47
C VAL A 22 -14.40 -15.16 -28.21
N ALA A 23 -15.28 -15.52 -27.28
CA ALA A 23 -15.47 -14.81 -26.02
C ALA A 23 -14.19 -14.84 -25.17
N VAL A 24 -13.51 -15.99 -25.08
CA VAL A 24 -12.26 -16.14 -24.32
C VAL A 24 -11.13 -15.30 -24.93
N LEU A 25 -10.96 -15.33 -26.26
CA LEU A 25 -9.91 -14.54 -26.92
C LEU A 25 -10.15 -13.03 -26.75
N PHE A 26 -11.39 -12.58 -26.90
CA PHE A 26 -11.76 -11.18 -26.70
C PHE A 26 -11.52 -10.72 -25.26
N LEU A 27 -11.91 -11.52 -24.27
CA LEU A 27 -11.69 -11.17 -22.86
C LEU A 27 -10.22 -11.26 -22.47
N ALA A 28 -9.47 -12.25 -22.96
CA ALA A 28 -8.03 -12.35 -22.72
C ALA A 28 -7.29 -11.09 -23.19
N ASP A 29 -7.64 -10.56 -24.36
CA ASP A 29 -7.11 -9.29 -24.87
C ASP A 29 -7.42 -8.13 -23.90
N LYS A 30 -8.69 -7.90 -23.56
CA LYS A 30 -9.10 -6.83 -22.63
C LYS A 30 -8.45 -6.94 -21.25
N MET A 31 -8.34 -8.17 -20.74
CA MET A 31 -7.73 -8.45 -19.43
C MET A 31 -6.23 -8.19 -19.45
N SER A 32 -5.53 -8.50 -20.54
CA SER A 32 -4.09 -8.25 -20.69
C SER A 32 -3.77 -6.75 -20.81
N ILE A 33 -4.60 -5.99 -21.53
CA ILE A 33 -4.48 -4.53 -21.63
C ILE A 33 -4.65 -3.89 -20.26
N LYS A 34 -5.67 -4.31 -19.50
CA LYS A 34 -5.91 -3.80 -18.15
C LYS A 34 -4.74 -4.06 -17.19
N ARG A 35 -3.99 -5.16 -17.36
CA ARG A 35 -2.80 -5.49 -16.56
C ARG A 35 -1.52 -4.81 -17.07
N GLY A 36 -1.60 -4.04 -18.15
CA GLY A 36 -0.45 -3.33 -18.71
C GLY A 36 0.60 -4.25 -19.32
N PHE A 37 0.19 -5.39 -19.88
CA PHE A 37 1.11 -6.28 -20.58
C PHE A 37 1.71 -5.56 -21.79
N SER A 38 3.01 -5.75 -22.05
CA SER A 38 3.63 -5.23 -23.27
C SER A 38 2.99 -5.85 -24.52
N ILE A 39 2.96 -5.12 -25.65
CA ILE A 39 2.38 -5.62 -26.90
C ILE A 39 2.97 -6.98 -27.32
N ARG A 40 4.26 -7.20 -27.06
CA ARG A 40 4.95 -8.48 -27.33
C ARG A 40 4.43 -9.60 -26.44
N LEU A 41 4.22 -9.31 -25.15
CA LEU A 41 3.68 -10.29 -24.20
C LEU A 41 2.20 -10.62 -24.48
N GLN A 42 1.41 -9.63 -24.89
CA GLN A 42 0.03 -9.85 -25.35
C GLN A 42 -0.02 -10.79 -26.55
N ARG A 43 0.84 -10.57 -27.56
CA ARG A 43 0.96 -11.46 -28.72
C ARG A 43 1.35 -12.87 -28.31
N LEU A 44 2.32 -13.01 -27.40
CA LEU A 44 2.73 -14.32 -26.87
C LEU A 44 1.57 -15.03 -26.18
N LEU A 45 0.78 -14.32 -25.37
CA LEU A 45 -0.40 -14.85 -24.70
C LEU A 45 -1.43 -15.39 -25.70
N ILE A 46 -1.80 -14.57 -26.69
CA ILE A 46 -2.82 -14.93 -27.68
C ILE A 46 -2.34 -16.10 -28.55
N LEU A 47 -1.08 -16.08 -29.03
CA LEU A 47 -0.52 -17.15 -29.85
C LEU A 47 -0.38 -18.46 -29.07
N SER A 48 0.08 -18.40 -27.82
CA SER A 48 0.19 -19.59 -26.96
C SER A 48 -1.19 -20.17 -26.65
N GLY A 49 -2.19 -19.31 -26.41
CA GLY A 49 -3.58 -19.70 -26.19
C GLY A 49 -4.19 -20.37 -27.42
N ALA A 50 -4.10 -19.71 -28.59
CA ALA A 50 -4.61 -20.23 -29.85
C ALA A 50 -3.93 -21.56 -30.25
N GLY A 51 -2.60 -21.63 -30.13
CA GLY A 51 -1.85 -22.87 -30.37
C GLY A 51 -2.24 -23.98 -29.41
N GLY A 52 -2.42 -23.66 -28.12
CA GLY A 52 -2.88 -24.61 -27.11
C GLY A 52 -4.27 -25.17 -27.40
N ILE A 53 -5.19 -24.36 -27.94
CA ILE A 53 -6.52 -24.82 -28.36
C ILE A 53 -6.41 -25.83 -29.52
N VAL A 54 -5.63 -25.51 -30.56
CA VAL A 54 -5.48 -26.37 -31.75
C VAL A 54 -4.83 -27.71 -31.38
N ILE A 55 -3.72 -27.67 -30.65
CA ILE A 55 -3.02 -28.88 -30.22
C ILE A 55 -3.82 -29.65 -29.16
N GLY A 56 -4.55 -28.95 -28.30
CA GLY A 56 -5.48 -29.58 -27.37
C GLY A 56 -6.56 -30.38 -28.12
N PHE A 57 -7.13 -29.83 -29.20
CA PHE A 57 -8.13 -30.56 -29.99
C PHE A 57 -7.54 -31.83 -30.62
N GLY A 58 -6.35 -31.75 -31.23
CA GLY A 58 -5.65 -32.93 -31.76
C GLY A 58 -5.27 -33.94 -30.68
N GLY A 59 -4.83 -33.47 -29.51
CA GLY A 59 -4.50 -34.31 -28.35
C GLY A 59 -5.71 -35.01 -27.75
N ALA A 60 -6.88 -34.37 -27.77
CA ALA A 60 -8.14 -34.97 -27.31
C ALA A 60 -8.55 -36.18 -28.16
N ILE A 61 -8.38 -36.08 -29.48
CA ILE A 61 -8.62 -37.18 -30.44
C ILE A 61 -7.56 -38.26 -30.24
N LEU A 62 -6.27 -37.89 -30.29
CA LEU A 62 -5.17 -38.83 -30.19
C LEU A 62 -5.23 -39.67 -28.90
N PHE A 63 -5.50 -39.03 -27.76
CA PHE A 63 -5.60 -39.72 -26.48
C PHE A 63 -6.77 -40.70 -26.45
N GLN A 64 -7.92 -40.33 -27.03
CA GLN A 64 -9.06 -41.25 -27.16
C GLN A 64 -8.73 -42.43 -28.07
N SER A 65 -8.06 -42.19 -29.19
CA SER A 65 -7.64 -43.24 -30.13
C SER A 65 -6.67 -44.23 -29.50
N VAL A 66 -5.72 -43.75 -28.69
CA VAL A 66 -4.81 -44.61 -27.92
C VAL A 66 -5.56 -45.39 -26.85
N TYR A 67 -6.50 -44.76 -26.14
CA TYR A 67 -7.34 -45.45 -25.16
C TYR A 67 -8.17 -46.56 -25.79
N ASN A 68 -8.80 -46.28 -26.94
CA ASN A 68 -9.57 -47.26 -27.71
C ASN A 68 -8.66 -48.39 -28.18
N TYR A 69 -7.47 -48.10 -28.72
CA TYR A 69 -6.50 -49.11 -29.12
C TYR A 69 -6.09 -50.03 -27.97
N ILE A 70 -5.88 -49.49 -26.77
CA ILE A 70 -5.55 -50.30 -25.58
C ILE A 70 -6.73 -51.20 -25.18
N ALA A 71 -7.97 -50.71 -25.32
CA ALA A 71 -9.17 -51.44 -24.91
C ALA A 71 -9.65 -52.47 -25.94
N THR A 72 -9.54 -52.18 -27.24
CA THR A 72 -10.14 -52.98 -28.33
C THR A 72 -9.11 -53.55 -29.31
N GLY A 73 -7.85 -53.10 -29.27
CA GLY A 73 -6.80 -53.51 -30.22
C GLY A 73 -6.83 -52.77 -31.56
N GLU A 74 -7.81 -51.89 -31.80
CA GLU A 74 -7.97 -51.15 -33.06
C GLU A 74 -7.72 -49.66 -32.87
N PHE A 75 -6.86 -49.08 -33.71
CA PHE A 75 -6.58 -47.65 -33.69
C PHE A 75 -7.53 -46.94 -34.66
N ALA A 76 -8.49 -46.21 -34.12
CA ALA A 76 -9.41 -45.37 -34.88
C ALA A 76 -9.37 -43.93 -34.37
N LEU A 77 -9.36 -42.96 -35.30
CA LEU A 77 -9.46 -41.52 -35.00
C LEU A 77 -10.92 -41.13 -34.72
N GLU A 78 -11.54 -41.82 -33.77
CA GLU A 78 -12.94 -41.64 -33.41
C GLU A 78 -13.10 -41.28 -31.92
N GLY A 79 -13.90 -40.26 -31.65
CA GLY A 79 -14.17 -39.74 -30.32
C GLY A 79 -13.12 -38.73 -29.81
N MET A 80 -13.41 -38.12 -28.66
CA MET A 80 -12.54 -37.12 -28.03
C MET A 80 -12.62 -37.23 -26.51
N THR A 81 -11.47 -37.17 -25.84
CA THR A 81 -11.41 -37.02 -24.37
C THR A 81 -11.08 -35.59 -23.96
N PHE A 82 -11.74 -35.13 -22.90
CA PHE A 82 -11.38 -33.87 -22.25
C PHE A 82 -9.95 -33.91 -21.67
N TYR A 83 -9.49 -35.07 -21.17
CA TYR A 83 -8.18 -35.22 -20.55
C TYR A 83 -7.02 -35.05 -21.54
N GLY A 84 -7.13 -35.66 -22.73
CA GLY A 84 -6.14 -35.46 -23.80
C GLY A 84 -6.03 -33.98 -24.17
N GLY A 85 -7.17 -33.30 -24.34
CA GLY A 85 -7.16 -31.88 -24.69
C GLY A 85 -6.55 -30.99 -23.62
N LEU A 86 -6.80 -31.27 -22.35
CA LEU A 86 -6.22 -30.52 -21.23
C LEU A 86 -4.70 -30.72 -21.14
N ILE A 87 -4.22 -31.96 -21.23
CA ILE A 87 -2.78 -32.28 -21.06
C ILE A 87 -1.97 -31.67 -22.20
N PHE A 88 -2.36 -31.94 -23.45
CA PHE A 88 -1.62 -31.46 -24.61
C PHE A 88 -1.78 -29.95 -24.81
N GLY A 89 -2.98 -29.40 -24.60
CA GLY A 89 -3.24 -27.98 -24.75
C GLY A 89 -2.56 -27.13 -23.66
N ALA A 90 -2.68 -27.51 -22.39
CA ALA A 90 -2.02 -26.80 -21.29
C ALA A 90 -0.49 -26.99 -21.34
N GLY A 91 -0.02 -28.20 -21.68
CA GLY A 91 1.39 -28.49 -21.87
C GLY A 91 2.03 -27.60 -22.94
N LEU A 92 1.40 -27.48 -24.11
CA LEU A 92 1.87 -26.58 -25.16
C LEU A 92 1.80 -25.12 -24.72
N PHE A 93 0.70 -24.69 -24.09
CA PHE A 93 0.57 -23.31 -23.62
C PHE A 93 1.73 -22.93 -22.70
N LEU A 94 2.03 -23.78 -21.71
CA LEU A 94 3.13 -23.54 -20.77
C LEU A 94 4.49 -23.58 -21.45
N ALA A 95 4.72 -24.54 -22.36
CA ALA A 95 5.96 -24.61 -23.14
C ALA A 95 6.16 -23.36 -24.00
N ALA A 96 5.14 -22.95 -24.76
CA ALA A 96 5.16 -21.74 -25.58
C ALA A 96 5.35 -20.47 -24.73
N TRP A 97 4.69 -20.39 -23.57
CA TRP A 97 4.82 -19.25 -22.66
C TRP A 97 6.25 -19.08 -22.11
N PHE A 98 6.84 -20.15 -21.57
CA PHE A 98 8.15 -20.07 -20.92
C PHE A 98 9.33 -20.19 -21.90
N LEU A 99 9.23 -21.00 -22.95
CA LEU A 99 10.29 -21.15 -23.96
C LEU A 99 10.20 -20.06 -25.03
N GLY A 100 9.00 -19.75 -25.52
CA GLY A 100 8.76 -18.67 -26.47
C GLY A 100 9.02 -17.28 -25.89
N GLY A 101 8.88 -17.10 -24.56
CA GLY A 101 9.29 -15.88 -23.87
C GLY A 101 10.76 -15.50 -24.09
N LYS A 102 11.68 -16.50 -24.19
CA LYS A 102 13.08 -16.25 -24.57
C LYS A 102 13.20 -15.72 -26.00
N TRP A 103 12.43 -16.28 -26.93
CA TRP A 103 12.49 -15.93 -28.35
C TRP A 103 11.92 -14.54 -28.64
N TYR A 104 10.85 -14.14 -27.94
CA TYR A 104 10.25 -12.80 -28.05
C TYR A 104 10.98 -11.71 -27.23
N LYS A 105 12.13 -12.04 -26.61
CA LYS A 105 12.89 -11.16 -25.70
C LYS A 105 12.05 -10.60 -24.53
N VAL A 106 11.06 -11.36 -24.06
CA VAL A 106 10.17 -11.00 -22.94
C VAL A 106 10.24 -12.01 -21.78
N GLY A 107 11.24 -12.90 -21.76
CA GLY A 107 11.29 -14.02 -20.80
C GLY A 107 11.26 -13.62 -19.33
N LYS A 108 11.92 -12.51 -18.95
CA LYS A 108 11.84 -11.96 -17.59
C LYS A 108 10.42 -11.45 -17.26
N GLU A 109 9.80 -10.75 -18.20
CA GLU A 109 8.42 -10.22 -18.07
C GLU A 109 7.40 -11.37 -17.99
N ALA A 110 7.51 -12.37 -18.88
CA ALA A 110 6.63 -13.53 -18.93
C ALA A 110 6.67 -14.38 -17.65
N LYS A 111 7.87 -14.54 -17.05
CA LYS A 111 8.02 -15.22 -15.75
C LYS A 111 7.38 -14.42 -14.62
N ALA A 112 7.64 -13.11 -14.57
CA ALA A 112 7.08 -12.22 -13.54
C ALA A 112 5.55 -12.11 -13.60
N ARG A 113 4.98 -12.17 -14.80
CA ARG A 113 3.54 -12.01 -15.06
C ARG A 113 2.74 -13.31 -15.09
N PHE A 114 3.36 -14.46 -14.81
CA PHE A 114 2.65 -15.75 -14.88
C PHE A 114 1.46 -15.84 -13.91
N GLY A 115 1.56 -15.22 -12.72
CA GLY A 115 0.44 -15.14 -11.78
C GLY A 115 -0.77 -14.39 -12.35
N ASP A 116 -0.53 -13.29 -13.07
CA ASP A 116 -1.60 -12.56 -13.77
C ASP A 116 -2.26 -13.44 -14.85
N VAL A 117 -1.48 -14.26 -15.56
CA VAL A 117 -2.01 -15.20 -16.58
C VAL A 117 -2.80 -16.34 -15.94
N ALA A 118 -2.36 -16.87 -14.80
CA ALA A 118 -3.08 -17.87 -14.05
C ALA A 118 -4.45 -17.36 -13.57
N ASP A 119 -4.52 -16.10 -13.10
CA ASP A 119 -5.78 -15.45 -12.74
C ASP A 119 -6.69 -15.22 -13.96
N MET A 120 -6.11 -14.85 -15.10
CA MET A 120 -6.85 -14.76 -16.35
C MET A 120 -7.43 -16.12 -16.74
N ALA A 121 -6.64 -17.20 -16.68
CA ALA A 121 -7.09 -18.55 -16.97
C ALA A 121 -8.23 -18.98 -16.02
N ALA A 122 -8.13 -18.65 -14.72
CA ALA A 122 -9.19 -18.92 -13.74
C ALA A 122 -10.53 -18.26 -14.10
N CYS A 123 -10.51 -17.11 -14.79
CA CYS A 123 -11.72 -16.43 -15.26
C CYS A 123 -12.25 -17.01 -16.59
N LEU A 124 -11.34 -17.37 -17.50
CA LEU A 124 -11.63 -17.72 -18.89
C LEU A 124 -11.96 -19.21 -19.09
N ILE A 125 -11.34 -20.11 -18.33
CA ILE A 125 -11.62 -21.55 -18.37
C ILE A 125 -13.09 -21.85 -18.04
N PRO A 126 -13.68 -21.37 -16.93
CA PRO A 126 -15.08 -21.64 -16.64
C PRO A 126 -16.01 -21.04 -17.70
N LEU A 127 -15.66 -19.91 -18.31
CA LEU A 127 -16.43 -19.31 -19.40
C LEU A 127 -16.51 -20.24 -20.62
N ALA A 128 -15.35 -20.68 -21.14
CA ALA A 128 -15.30 -21.62 -22.26
C ALA A 128 -15.98 -22.94 -21.92
N HIS A 129 -15.78 -23.43 -20.70
CA HIS A 129 -16.38 -24.68 -20.24
C HIS A 129 -17.90 -24.58 -20.16
N GLY A 130 -18.46 -23.46 -19.69
CA GLY A 130 -19.90 -23.22 -19.64
C GLY A 130 -20.56 -23.29 -21.03
N PHE A 131 -19.91 -22.71 -22.05
CA PHE A 131 -20.36 -22.84 -23.43
C PHE A 131 -20.29 -24.28 -23.95
N GLY A 132 -19.22 -25.02 -23.64
CA GLY A 132 -19.12 -26.45 -23.97
C GLY A 132 -20.25 -27.26 -23.34
N ARG A 133 -20.66 -26.95 -22.10
CA ARG A 133 -21.78 -27.60 -21.40
C ARG A 133 -23.12 -27.30 -22.05
N LEU A 134 -23.36 -26.07 -22.51
CA LEU A 134 -24.53 -25.76 -23.34
C LEU A 134 -24.50 -26.58 -24.63
N GLY A 135 -23.36 -26.66 -25.31
CA GLY A 135 -23.21 -27.50 -26.49
C GLY A 135 -23.64 -28.96 -26.24
N CYS A 136 -23.13 -29.58 -25.16
CA CYS A 136 -23.51 -30.96 -24.78
C CYS A 136 -25.00 -31.10 -24.50
N LEU A 137 -25.59 -30.11 -23.81
CA LEU A 137 -27.03 -30.06 -23.57
C LEU A 137 -27.79 -30.12 -24.90
N PHE A 138 -27.47 -29.24 -25.86
CA PHE A 138 -28.14 -29.18 -27.16
C PHE A 138 -27.88 -30.39 -28.06
N ALA A 139 -26.74 -31.05 -27.91
CA ALA A 139 -26.45 -32.32 -28.56
C ALA A 139 -27.21 -33.51 -27.92
N GLY A 140 -27.88 -33.33 -26.78
CA GLY A 140 -28.62 -34.38 -26.08
C GLY A 140 -27.74 -35.45 -25.42
N CYS A 141 -26.45 -35.18 -25.21
CA CYS A 141 -25.49 -36.10 -24.62
C CYS A 141 -25.24 -35.81 -23.13
N CYS A 142 -24.69 -36.80 -22.40
CA CYS A 142 -24.30 -36.68 -20.99
C CYS A 142 -25.42 -36.16 -20.06
N HIS A 143 -26.62 -36.74 -20.18
CA HIS A 143 -27.77 -36.38 -19.33
C HIS A 143 -27.62 -36.91 -17.90
N GLY A 144 -28.39 -36.32 -16.98
CA GLY A 144 -28.45 -36.77 -15.60
C GLY A 144 -29.28 -38.04 -15.41
N LYS A 145 -29.51 -38.42 -14.15
CA LYS A 145 -30.41 -39.53 -13.81
C LYS A 145 -31.83 -39.28 -14.34
N ALA A 146 -32.56 -40.36 -14.64
CA ALA A 146 -33.98 -40.26 -14.94
C ALA A 146 -34.73 -39.59 -13.78
N THR A 147 -35.68 -38.72 -14.08
CA THR A 147 -36.42 -37.96 -13.08
C THR A 147 -37.80 -37.57 -13.56
N ASP A 148 -38.76 -37.57 -12.64
CA ASP A 148 -40.11 -37.04 -12.83
C ASP A 148 -40.25 -35.62 -12.23
N ALA A 149 -39.14 -35.04 -11.75
CA ALA A 149 -39.16 -33.70 -11.17
C ALA A 149 -39.53 -32.64 -12.22
N TRP A 150 -40.15 -31.55 -11.77
CA TRP A 150 -40.64 -30.46 -12.62
C TRP A 150 -39.56 -29.79 -13.50
N TYR A 151 -38.29 -29.90 -13.10
CA TYR A 151 -37.13 -29.36 -13.81
C TYR A 151 -36.47 -30.35 -14.78
N GLY A 152 -37.03 -31.56 -14.94
CA GLY A 152 -36.51 -32.56 -15.86
C GLY A 152 -36.68 -32.14 -17.32
N ILE A 153 -35.72 -32.50 -18.17
CA ILE A 153 -35.77 -32.22 -19.62
C ILE A 153 -36.07 -33.52 -20.37
N ALA A 154 -37.13 -33.49 -21.20
CA ALA A 154 -37.50 -34.58 -22.08
C ALA A 154 -36.47 -34.78 -23.21
N HIS A 155 -35.98 -36.02 -23.33
CA HIS A 155 -35.07 -36.44 -24.39
C HIS A 155 -35.83 -37.24 -25.46
N TYR A 156 -35.53 -36.96 -26.73
CA TYR A 156 -36.14 -37.63 -27.88
C TYR A 156 -35.03 -38.19 -28.79
N GLY A 157 -35.22 -39.43 -29.28
CA GLY A 157 -34.28 -40.09 -30.19
C GLY A 157 -34.59 -39.87 -31.68
N GLU A 158 -33.72 -40.37 -32.56
CA GLU A 158 -33.92 -40.31 -34.01
C GLU A 158 -35.04 -41.24 -34.53
N ARG A 159 -35.57 -40.85 -35.71
CA ARG A 159 -36.72 -41.42 -36.41
C ARG A 159 -36.37 -42.76 -37.07
N ILE A 160 -37.15 -43.81 -36.79
CA ILE A 160 -37.18 -45.01 -37.64
C ILE A 160 -38.29 -44.91 -38.71
N THR A 161 -39.34 -44.09 -38.48
CA THR A 161 -40.53 -44.00 -39.37
C THR A 161 -41.15 -42.59 -39.52
N GLY A 162 -40.56 -41.53 -38.95
CA GLY A 162 -41.11 -40.16 -39.03
C GLY A 162 -41.63 -39.59 -37.70
N GLU A 163 -41.85 -40.44 -36.70
CA GLU A 163 -42.26 -40.04 -35.34
C GLU A 163 -41.09 -39.94 -34.38
N LEU A 164 -41.15 -38.98 -33.45
CA LEU A 164 -40.14 -38.78 -32.41
C LEU A 164 -40.35 -39.79 -31.28
N VAL A 165 -39.35 -40.62 -31.01
CA VAL A 165 -39.40 -41.58 -29.90
C VAL A 165 -38.96 -40.88 -28.62
N TYR A 166 -39.89 -40.75 -27.66
CA TYR A 166 -39.58 -40.27 -26.32
C TYR A 166 -38.66 -41.27 -25.59
N LYS A 167 -37.50 -40.79 -25.13
CA LYS A 167 -36.45 -41.58 -24.47
C LYS A 167 -36.43 -41.41 -22.95
N GLY A 168 -37.35 -40.63 -22.38
CA GLY A 168 -37.41 -40.33 -20.94
C GLY A 168 -37.12 -38.87 -20.59
N THR A 169 -37.39 -38.53 -19.34
CA THR A 169 -37.09 -37.22 -18.74
C THR A 169 -35.91 -37.37 -17.80
N TYR A 170 -34.90 -36.50 -17.96
CA TYR A 170 -33.63 -36.60 -17.23
C TYR A 170 -33.29 -35.30 -16.52
N VAL A 171 -32.53 -35.38 -15.43
CA VAL A 171 -32.00 -34.19 -14.75
C VAL A 171 -31.08 -33.43 -15.72
N PRO A 172 -31.28 -32.11 -15.91
CA PRO A 172 -30.53 -31.33 -16.89
C PRO A 172 -29.16 -30.92 -16.34
N VAL A 173 -28.31 -31.89 -16.02
CA VAL A 173 -27.01 -31.67 -15.38
C VAL A 173 -26.12 -30.74 -16.18
N GLN A 174 -26.14 -30.83 -17.51
CA GLN A 174 -25.36 -29.93 -18.37
C GLN A 174 -25.81 -28.46 -18.25
N LEU A 175 -27.11 -28.21 -18.04
CA LEU A 175 -27.64 -26.87 -17.82
C LEU A 175 -27.21 -26.31 -16.47
N PHE A 176 -27.31 -27.12 -15.40
CA PHE A 176 -26.86 -26.72 -14.07
C PHE A 176 -25.36 -26.41 -14.06
N GLU A 177 -24.56 -27.26 -14.71
CA GLU A 177 -23.11 -27.05 -14.81
C GLU A 177 -22.78 -25.79 -15.62
N ALA A 178 -23.48 -25.52 -16.73
CA ALA A 178 -23.29 -24.30 -17.50
C ALA A 178 -23.62 -23.03 -16.70
N LEU A 179 -24.78 -22.99 -16.02
CA LEU A 179 -25.21 -21.84 -15.22
C LEU A 179 -24.22 -21.54 -14.09
N PHE A 180 -23.77 -22.57 -13.37
CA PHE A 180 -22.75 -22.42 -12.34
C PHE A 180 -21.44 -21.86 -12.90
N LEU A 181 -20.97 -22.39 -14.02
CA LEU A 181 -19.71 -21.97 -14.64
C LEU A 181 -19.77 -20.51 -15.11
N PHE A 182 -20.89 -20.06 -15.68
CA PHE A 182 -21.07 -18.64 -16.03
C PHE A 182 -21.14 -17.74 -14.80
N ALA A 183 -21.83 -18.16 -13.74
CA ALA A 183 -21.88 -17.41 -12.49
C ALA A 183 -20.48 -17.29 -11.84
N LEU A 184 -19.73 -18.39 -11.81
CA LEU A 184 -18.35 -18.42 -11.32
C LEU A 184 -17.43 -17.53 -12.16
N SER A 185 -17.50 -17.62 -13.49
CA SER A 185 -16.72 -16.76 -14.39
C SER A 185 -17.09 -15.28 -14.19
N GLY A 186 -18.38 -14.95 -14.08
CA GLY A 186 -18.85 -13.58 -13.81
C GLY A 186 -18.32 -13.02 -12.49
N LEU A 187 -18.35 -13.81 -11.41
CA LEU A 187 -17.77 -13.44 -10.12
C LEU A 187 -16.25 -13.20 -10.22
N LEU A 188 -15.52 -14.12 -10.85
CA LEU A 188 -14.06 -14.02 -10.99
C LEU A 188 -13.66 -12.84 -11.88
N LEU A 189 -14.39 -12.58 -12.96
CA LEU A 189 -14.22 -11.39 -13.80
C LEU A 189 -14.52 -10.12 -13.00
N TRP A 190 -15.62 -10.08 -12.24
CA TRP A 190 -15.92 -8.93 -11.39
C TRP A 190 -14.80 -8.67 -10.38
N LEU A 191 -14.26 -9.70 -9.72
CA LEU A 191 -13.10 -9.59 -8.82
C LEU A 191 -11.83 -9.12 -9.56
N TYR A 192 -11.59 -9.66 -10.75
CA TYR A 192 -10.46 -9.27 -11.58
C TYR A 192 -10.51 -7.80 -11.99
N PHE A 193 -11.69 -7.30 -12.37
CA PHE A 193 -11.88 -5.93 -12.82
C PHE A 193 -12.13 -4.92 -11.69
N SER A 194 -12.67 -5.30 -10.54
CA SER A 194 -12.93 -4.39 -9.40
C SER A 194 -11.68 -4.02 -8.60
N THR A 195 -10.61 -4.81 -8.73
CA THR A 195 -9.34 -4.58 -8.03
C THR A 195 -8.45 -3.60 -8.84
N THR A 196 -8.62 -2.30 -8.63
CA THR A 196 -7.87 -1.24 -9.35
C THR A 196 -7.07 -0.33 -8.41
N LYS A 197 -5.92 -0.82 -7.93
CA LYS A 197 -4.79 0.04 -7.54
C LYS A 197 -3.47 -0.55 -8.08
N LYS A 198 -2.60 0.30 -8.60
CA LYS A 198 -1.20 -0.05 -8.95
C LYS A 198 -0.45 -0.29 -7.64
N GLY A 199 0.24 -1.42 -7.51
CA GLY A 199 1.15 -1.72 -6.40
C GLY A 199 0.67 -2.75 -5.38
N GLU A 200 -0.64 -2.99 -5.22
CA GLU A 200 -1.13 -4.01 -4.28
C GLU A 200 -1.08 -5.41 -4.91
N LYS A 201 -0.31 -6.34 -4.31
CA LYS A 201 -0.33 -7.77 -4.69
C LYS A 201 -1.64 -8.40 -4.20
N LYS A 202 -2.45 -8.82 -5.17
CA LYS A 202 -3.84 -9.29 -4.98
C LYS A 202 -3.89 -10.73 -4.48
N PHE A 203 -5.00 -11.08 -3.82
CA PHE A 203 -5.35 -12.48 -3.61
C PHE A 203 -5.51 -13.18 -4.97
N PRO A 204 -4.80 -14.29 -5.22
CA PRO A 204 -4.83 -15.00 -6.49
C PRO A 204 -6.21 -15.62 -6.72
N LEU A 205 -6.73 -15.50 -7.94
CA LEU A 205 -8.07 -15.99 -8.31
C LEU A 205 -8.06 -17.48 -8.66
N LEU A 206 -6.91 -18.03 -9.08
CA LEU A 206 -6.77 -19.45 -9.36
C LEU A 206 -7.20 -20.37 -8.20
N PRO A 207 -6.76 -20.20 -6.94
CA PRO A 207 -7.23 -21.03 -5.84
C PRO A 207 -8.73 -20.90 -5.59
N VAL A 208 -9.31 -19.70 -5.80
CA VAL A 208 -10.78 -19.51 -5.68
C VAL A 208 -11.50 -20.39 -6.70
N TYR A 209 -11.07 -20.35 -7.96
CA TYR A 209 -11.62 -21.20 -9.01
C TYR A 209 -11.50 -22.69 -8.66
N LEU A 210 -10.30 -23.16 -8.29
CA LEU A 210 -10.04 -24.57 -7.99
C LEU A 210 -10.89 -25.09 -6.83
N ILE A 211 -11.02 -24.31 -5.77
CA ILE A 211 -11.83 -24.65 -4.59
C ILE A 211 -13.31 -24.69 -4.96
N VAL A 212 -13.83 -23.59 -5.52
CA VAL A 212 -15.27 -23.43 -5.76
C VAL A 212 -15.76 -24.40 -6.84
N TYR A 213 -15.01 -24.54 -7.93
CA TYR A 213 -15.33 -25.52 -8.96
C TYR A 213 -15.13 -26.96 -8.46
N GLY A 214 -14.09 -27.24 -7.65
CA GLY A 214 -13.89 -28.54 -7.02
C GLY A 214 -15.09 -28.97 -6.19
N VAL A 215 -15.58 -28.09 -5.30
CA VAL A 215 -16.78 -28.35 -4.49
C VAL A 215 -18.00 -28.63 -5.38
N TRP A 216 -18.28 -27.76 -6.35
CA TRP A 216 -19.40 -27.96 -7.27
C TRP A 216 -19.31 -29.27 -8.05
N ARG A 217 -18.11 -29.58 -8.56
CA ARG A 217 -17.83 -30.78 -9.34
C ARG A 217 -18.07 -32.06 -8.53
N PHE A 218 -17.75 -32.04 -7.24
CA PHE A 218 -18.00 -33.15 -6.34
C PHE A 218 -19.50 -33.46 -6.19
N PHE A 219 -20.32 -32.42 -5.99
CA PHE A 219 -21.75 -32.57 -5.73
C PHE A 219 -22.58 -32.83 -7.00
N ILE A 220 -22.25 -32.19 -8.12
CA ILE A 220 -23.01 -32.35 -9.36
C ILE A 220 -22.93 -33.78 -9.92
N GLU A 221 -21.88 -34.53 -9.55
CA GLU A 221 -21.72 -35.93 -9.96
C GLU A 221 -22.87 -36.83 -9.44
N TYR A 222 -23.43 -36.55 -8.26
CA TYR A 222 -24.54 -37.35 -7.73
C TYR A 222 -25.81 -37.28 -8.59
N ALA A 223 -25.95 -36.21 -9.38
CA ALA A 223 -27.07 -36.00 -10.30
C ALA A 223 -26.83 -36.62 -11.69
N ARG A 224 -25.60 -37.08 -11.99
CA ARG A 224 -25.25 -37.67 -13.29
C ARG A 224 -25.71 -39.11 -13.42
N GLY A 225 -26.07 -39.49 -14.66
CA GLY A 225 -26.58 -40.82 -14.99
C GLY A 225 -25.60 -41.69 -15.80
N ASP A 226 -24.43 -41.17 -16.19
CA ASP A 226 -23.42 -41.88 -16.98
C ASP A 226 -22.39 -42.61 -16.10
N GLU A 227 -22.12 -43.89 -16.39
CA GLU A 227 -21.04 -44.65 -15.76
C GLU A 227 -19.67 -44.12 -16.21
N ARG A 228 -18.79 -43.85 -15.23
CA ARG A 228 -17.49 -43.19 -15.45
C ARG A 228 -16.28 -44.11 -15.21
N GLY A 229 -16.52 -45.37 -14.84
CA GLY A 229 -15.49 -46.32 -14.42
C GLY A 229 -15.16 -46.23 -12.93
N GLU A 230 -14.38 -47.20 -12.44
CA GLU A 230 -13.93 -47.27 -11.04
C GLU A 230 -12.67 -46.44 -10.79
N THR A 231 -12.41 -46.09 -9.53
CA THR A 231 -11.17 -45.42 -9.13
C THR A 231 -10.42 -46.22 -8.08
N ILE A 232 -9.19 -45.78 -7.79
CA ILE A 232 -8.38 -46.25 -6.66
C ILE A 232 -9.05 -46.07 -5.28
N VAL A 233 -10.11 -45.25 -5.18
CA VAL A 233 -10.93 -45.09 -3.98
C VAL A 233 -12.31 -45.68 -4.27
N PRO A 234 -12.67 -46.86 -3.71
CA PRO A 234 -13.83 -47.63 -4.16
C PRO A 234 -15.19 -46.91 -4.12
N TRP A 235 -15.32 -45.85 -3.32
CA TRP A 235 -16.55 -45.09 -3.12
C TRP A 235 -16.57 -43.73 -3.83
N LEU A 236 -15.55 -43.40 -4.63
CA LEU A 236 -15.48 -42.17 -5.42
C LEU A 236 -15.48 -42.46 -6.92
N THR A 237 -16.28 -41.70 -7.67
CA THR A 237 -16.15 -41.67 -9.14
C THR A 237 -14.87 -40.94 -9.54
N PRO A 238 -14.35 -41.14 -10.78
CA PRO A 238 -13.19 -40.41 -11.27
C PRO A 238 -13.36 -38.89 -11.20
N SER A 239 -14.56 -38.38 -11.46
CA SER A 239 -14.85 -36.94 -11.36
C SER A 239 -14.75 -36.43 -9.92
N GLN A 240 -15.21 -37.21 -8.94
CA GLN A 240 -15.17 -36.82 -7.54
C GLN A 240 -13.74 -36.89 -6.99
N LEU A 241 -12.95 -37.87 -7.41
CA LEU A 241 -11.52 -37.93 -7.05
C LEU A 241 -10.77 -36.69 -7.57
N ILE A 242 -11.02 -36.29 -8.82
CA ILE A 242 -10.44 -35.06 -9.39
C ILE A 242 -10.92 -33.82 -8.62
N ALA A 243 -12.19 -33.76 -8.25
CA ALA A 243 -12.74 -32.65 -7.47
C ALA A 243 -12.01 -32.48 -6.12
N VAL A 244 -11.72 -33.58 -5.42
CA VAL A 244 -10.93 -33.58 -4.17
C VAL A 244 -9.51 -33.07 -4.42
N ILE A 245 -8.86 -33.51 -5.51
CA ILE A 245 -7.52 -33.04 -5.88
C ILE A 245 -7.52 -31.54 -6.16
N LEU A 246 -8.48 -31.04 -6.95
CA LEU A 246 -8.61 -29.61 -7.26
C LEU A 246 -8.80 -28.79 -5.99
N PHE A 247 -9.67 -29.24 -5.08
CA PHE A 247 -9.90 -28.59 -3.79
C PHE A 247 -8.62 -28.54 -2.94
N ALA A 248 -7.93 -29.68 -2.79
CA ALA A 248 -6.70 -29.77 -2.01
C ALA A 248 -5.58 -28.89 -2.58
N VAL A 249 -5.40 -28.89 -3.90
CA VAL A 249 -4.42 -28.01 -4.59
C VAL A 249 -4.79 -26.54 -4.39
N GLY A 250 -6.06 -26.18 -4.51
CA GLY A 250 -6.53 -24.82 -4.30
C GLY A 250 -6.31 -24.33 -2.87
N VAL A 251 -6.64 -25.15 -1.86
CA VAL A 251 -6.41 -24.85 -0.44
C VAL A 251 -4.92 -24.75 -0.14
N GLY A 252 -4.12 -25.71 -0.62
CA GLY A 252 -2.67 -25.71 -0.44
C GLY A 252 -2.02 -24.46 -1.02
N TYR A 253 -2.42 -24.06 -2.23
CA TYR A 253 -1.95 -22.84 -2.86
C TYR A 253 -2.34 -21.58 -2.05
N ALA A 254 -3.58 -21.51 -1.55
CA ALA A 254 -4.04 -20.40 -0.72
C ALA A 254 -3.26 -20.30 0.61
N ILE A 255 -2.97 -21.43 1.26
CA ILE A 255 -2.16 -21.50 2.48
C ILE A 255 -0.72 -21.06 2.21
N VAL A 256 -0.09 -21.59 1.16
CA VAL A 256 1.28 -21.20 0.78
C VAL A 256 1.35 -19.71 0.48
N TRP A 257 0.39 -19.18 -0.29
CA TRP A 257 0.30 -17.75 -0.56
C TRP A 257 0.16 -16.94 0.73
N TRP A 258 -0.72 -17.34 1.66
CA TRP A 258 -0.93 -16.66 2.94
C TRP A 258 0.33 -16.68 3.84
N LEU A 259 1.02 -17.82 3.93
CA LEU A 259 2.24 -17.98 4.71
C LEU A 259 3.40 -17.14 4.14
N PHE A 260 3.56 -17.10 2.82
CA PHE A 260 4.57 -16.27 2.18
C PHE A 260 4.24 -14.78 2.27
N PHE A 261 2.97 -14.41 2.11
CA PHE A 261 2.51 -13.00 2.20
C PHE A 261 2.86 -12.36 3.54
N ARG A 262 2.68 -13.13 4.63
CA ARG A 262 3.02 -12.69 6.00
C ARG A 262 4.52 -12.46 6.20
N LYS A 263 5.37 -13.09 5.38
CA LYS A 263 6.83 -12.95 5.39
C LYS A 263 7.32 -11.89 4.41
N THR A 264 6.65 -11.72 3.26
CA THR A 264 7.03 -10.73 2.23
C THR A 264 6.73 -9.29 2.61
N ASN A 265 5.70 -8.96 3.39
CA ASN A 265 5.51 -7.55 3.80
C ASN A 265 6.69 -7.00 4.62
N LYS A 266 7.39 -7.85 5.39
CA LYS A 266 8.64 -7.47 6.10
C LYS A 266 9.91 -7.55 5.24
N VAL A 267 9.85 -8.22 4.09
CA VAL A 267 11.00 -8.41 3.18
C VAL A 267 10.94 -7.40 2.03
N GLU A 268 9.76 -7.00 1.54
CA GLU A 268 9.57 -5.99 0.50
C GLU A 268 9.93 -4.58 0.98
N GLU A 269 9.62 -4.21 2.24
CA GLU A 269 10.15 -2.95 2.82
C GLU A 269 11.68 -2.94 2.89
N ARG A 270 12.31 -4.09 3.18
CA ARG A 270 13.77 -4.24 3.18
C ARG A 270 14.37 -4.30 1.76
N GLU A 271 13.67 -4.89 0.80
CA GLU A 271 14.11 -4.95 -0.60
C GLU A 271 14.00 -3.58 -1.29
N ASP A 272 12.94 -2.81 -1.03
CA ASP A 272 12.75 -1.44 -1.56
C ASP A 272 13.78 -0.46 -0.95
N ASP A 273 14.03 -0.54 0.36
CA ASP A 273 15.07 0.26 1.02
C ASP A 273 16.48 -0.12 0.54
N SER A 274 16.75 -1.42 0.31
CA SER A 274 18.03 -1.86 -0.27
C SER A 274 18.22 -1.38 -1.70
N MET A 275 17.16 -1.42 -2.52
CA MET A 275 17.21 -0.96 -3.91
C MET A 275 17.42 0.55 -3.97
N ARG A 276 16.70 1.30 -3.14
CA ARG A 276 16.86 2.74 -2.98
C ARG A 276 18.29 3.11 -2.55
N ARG A 277 18.87 2.35 -1.62
CA ARG A 277 20.25 2.53 -1.17
C ARG A 277 21.25 2.32 -2.29
N GLU A 278 21.08 1.27 -3.09
CA GLU A 278 21.94 1.04 -4.26
C GLU A 278 21.78 2.13 -5.34
N GLU A 279 20.56 2.61 -5.59
CA GLU A 279 20.32 3.75 -6.48
C GLU A 279 21.01 5.03 -5.98
N ALA A 280 20.96 5.30 -4.68
CA ALA A 280 21.59 6.46 -4.08
C ALA A 280 23.12 6.38 -4.12
N LYS A 281 23.71 5.21 -3.81
CA LYS A 281 25.16 4.95 -3.94
C LYS A 281 25.62 5.17 -5.39
N LYS A 282 24.85 4.66 -6.36
CA LYS A 282 25.15 4.84 -7.78
C LYS A 282 25.06 6.31 -8.21
N ALA A 283 24.01 7.01 -7.80
CA ALA A 283 23.85 8.43 -8.10
C ALA A 283 25.00 9.27 -7.49
N PHE A 284 25.41 8.96 -6.25
CA PHE A 284 26.57 9.58 -5.61
C PHE A 284 27.83 9.39 -6.46
N GLN A 285 28.09 8.15 -6.91
CA GLN A 285 29.25 7.83 -7.75
C GLN A 285 29.23 8.55 -9.09
N GLU A 286 28.07 8.62 -9.75
CA GLU A 286 27.90 9.32 -11.03
C GLU A 286 28.12 10.85 -10.89
N ILE A 287 27.67 11.45 -9.79
CA ILE A 287 27.75 12.90 -9.56
C ILE A 287 29.15 13.34 -9.09
N PHE A 288 29.73 12.63 -8.12
CA PHE A 288 30.97 13.05 -7.47
C PHE A 288 32.23 12.32 -7.99
N GLY A 289 32.05 11.30 -8.84
CA GLY A 289 33.14 10.52 -9.43
C GLY A 289 33.83 9.57 -8.45
N ALA A 290 33.19 9.24 -7.33
CA ALA A 290 33.74 8.37 -6.28
C ALA A 290 32.64 7.76 -5.42
N GLU A 291 32.97 6.74 -4.64
CA GLU A 291 32.01 6.04 -3.78
C GLU A 291 31.77 6.81 -2.46
N ALA A 292 30.55 6.69 -1.93
CA ALA A 292 30.22 7.19 -0.60
C ALA A 292 30.83 6.26 0.46
N GLU A 293 31.43 6.82 1.51
CA GLU A 293 32.12 6.10 2.57
C GLU A 293 31.22 5.90 3.81
N ASP A 294 30.33 6.87 4.05
CA ASP A 294 29.47 6.90 5.23
C ASP A 294 28.01 7.21 4.86
N LEU A 295 27.10 6.80 5.74
CA LEU A 295 25.68 7.12 5.70
C LEU A 295 25.27 7.71 7.04
N PHE A 296 24.90 8.99 7.01
CA PHE A 296 24.34 9.70 8.15
C PHE A 296 22.85 9.90 7.93
N THR A 297 22.06 9.78 8.97
CA THR A 297 20.61 9.83 8.84
C THR A 297 19.97 10.48 10.05
N ALA A 298 18.86 11.19 9.81
CA ALA A 298 17.98 11.67 10.86
C ALA A 298 16.51 11.49 10.46
N ALA A 299 15.68 11.14 11.43
CA ALA A 299 14.27 10.83 11.22
C ALA A 299 13.42 12.10 11.05
N GLY A 300 12.39 12.03 10.20
CA GLY A 300 11.22 12.89 10.32
C GLY A 300 10.42 12.52 11.57
N ARG A 301 9.37 13.28 11.87
CA ARG A 301 8.63 13.12 13.13
C ARG A 301 7.14 13.32 12.98
N ILE A 302 6.39 12.67 13.86
CA ILE A 302 5.02 13.04 14.19
C ILE A 302 5.00 13.72 15.57
N ASN A 303 3.95 14.50 15.82
CA ASN A 303 3.61 14.94 17.16
C ASN A 303 2.36 14.16 17.61
N VAL A 304 2.46 13.36 18.67
CA VAL A 304 1.30 12.61 19.16
C VAL A 304 0.24 13.60 19.65
N ILE A 305 0.66 14.62 20.41
CA ILE A 305 -0.19 15.70 20.92
C ILE A 305 0.65 16.88 21.43
N GLY A 306 0.06 18.09 21.48
CA GLY A 306 0.77 19.30 21.90
C GLY A 306 1.26 20.13 20.71
N GLU A 307 0.38 20.48 19.78
CA GLU A 307 0.77 21.41 18.71
C GLU A 307 0.71 22.85 19.19
N HIS A 308 1.58 23.69 18.63
CA HIS A 308 1.60 25.14 18.90
C HIS A 308 1.81 25.54 20.37
N VAL A 309 2.39 24.64 21.17
CA VAL A 309 2.79 24.92 22.56
C VAL A 309 4.30 24.94 22.76
N ASP A 310 5.08 24.44 21.79
CA ASP A 310 6.54 24.36 21.84
C ASP A 310 7.20 25.75 21.97
N TYR A 311 6.84 26.70 21.12
CA TYR A 311 7.30 28.09 21.24
C TYR A 311 6.62 28.88 22.37
N CYS A 312 5.67 28.26 23.08
CA CYS A 312 5.01 28.84 24.26
C CYS A 312 5.58 28.30 25.59
N GLY A 313 6.72 27.58 25.54
CA GLY A 313 7.35 26.97 26.72
C GLY A 313 6.60 25.75 27.26
N GLY A 314 5.68 25.17 26.47
CA GLY A 314 4.88 24.03 26.87
C GLY A 314 5.59 22.70 26.69
N LYS A 315 4.93 21.64 27.18
CA LYS A 315 5.35 20.27 26.92
C LYS A 315 4.75 19.78 25.61
N VAL A 316 5.54 19.05 24.83
CA VAL A 316 5.11 18.40 23.58
C VAL A 316 5.40 16.92 23.63
N PHE A 317 4.70 16.14 22.80
CA PHE A 317 4.82 14.68 22.82
C PHE A 317 5.09 14.07 21.43
N PRO A 318 6.24 14.39 20.79
CA PRO A 318 6.60 13.84 19.48
C PRO A 318 7.19 12.43 19.51
N ALA A 319 7.25 11.81 18.32
CA ALA A 319 7.94 10.56 18.09
C ALA A 319 8.59 10.56 16.70
N ALA A 320 9.80 9.98 16.60
CA ALA A 320 10.55 9.85 15.35
C ALA A 320 9.99 8.74 14.48
N LEU A 321 9.99 8.94 13.16
CA LEU A 321 9.44 8.02 12.18
C LEU A 321 10.53 7.21 11.46
N ASN A 322 10.12 6.12 10.82
CA ASN A 322 10.91 5.41 9.82
C ASN A 322 11.18 6.19 8.52
N LEU A 323 10.53 7.35 8.32
CA LEU A 323 10.84 8.27 7.24
C LEU A 323 12.03 9.14 7.65
N ARG A 324 13.08 9.19 6.83
CA ARG A 324 14.39 9.78 7.18
C ARG A 324 14.97 10.63 6.06
N CYS A 325 15.82 11.58 6.45
CA CYS A 325 16.79 12.17 5.56
C CYS A 325 18.06 11.30 5.59
N ASN A 326 18.45 10.77 4.44
CA ASN A 326 19.68 9.98 4.29
C ASN A 326 20.75 10.83 3.61
N VAL A 327 21.94 10.91 4.19
CA VAL A 327 23.09 11.66 3.69
C VAL A 327 24.21 10.67 3.42
N TYR A 328 24.37 10.33 2.15
CA TYR A 328 25.52 9.55 1.67
C TYR A 328 26.68 10.53 1.55
N ALA A 329 27.78 10.23 2.22
CA ALA A 329 28.83 11.21 2.44
C ALA A 329 30.22 10.62 2.19
N ARG A 330 31.13 11.51 1.81
CA ARG A 330 32.57 11.24 1.79
C ARG A 330 33.35 12.49 2.20
N LYS A 331 34.36 12.32 3.04
CA LYS A 331 35.30 13.40 3.39
C LYS A 331 36.31 13.61 2.27
N THR A 332 36.48 14.84 1.79
CA THR A 332 37.46 15.20 0.75
C THR A 332 38.67 15.95 1.32
N GLY A 333 38.55 16.52 2.53
CA GLY A 333 39.64 17.21 3.24
C GLY A 333 39.98 18.60 2.69
N GLY A 334 39.29 19.06 1.65
CA GLY A 334 39.43 20.42 1.12
C GLY A 334 38.66 21.46 1.95
N LYS A 335 38.38 22.62 1.33
CA LYS A 335 37.57 23.71 1.90
C LYS A 335 36.20 23.87 1.24
N THR A 336 35.79 22.88 0.46
CA THR A 336 34.55 22.93 -0.32
C THR A 336 33.65 21.79 0.10
N VAL A 337 32.43 22.15 0.52
CA VAL A 337 31.33 21.20 0.73
C VAL A 337 30.50 21.17 -0.55
N ARG A 338 30.43 20.02 -1.21
CA ARG A 338 29.65 19.82 -2.44
C ARG A 338 28.42 18.99 -2.12
N MET A 339 27.24 19.47 -2.50
CA MET A 339 25.96 18.87 -2.14
C MET A 339 25.12 18.60 -3.38
N ALA A 340 24.53 17.42 -3.44
CA ALA A 340 23.54 17.05 -4.43
C ALA A 340 22.30 16.45 -3.74
N PHE A 341 21.15 16.54 -4.40
CA PHE A 341 19.87 16.18 -3.82
C PHE A 341 19.09 15.29 -4.78
N LYS A 342 18.50 14.20 -4.29
CA LYS A 342 17.70 13.30 -5.13
C LYS A 342 16.54 14.07 -5.79
N GLY A 343 16.47 14.00 -7.11
CA GLY A 343 15.41 14.64 -7.90
C GLY A 343 15.64 16.13 -8.20
N ILE A 344 16.81 16.67 -7.87
CA ILE A 344 17.21 18.04 -8.19
C ILE A 344 18.52 17.98 -8.98
N ASP A 345 18.52 18.54 -10.18
CA ASP A 345 19.71 18.57 -11.02
C ASP A 345 20.74 19.60 -10.54
N GLY A 346 22.01 19.23 -10.57
CA GLY A 346 23.14 20.09 -10.25
C GLY A 346 23.77 19.83 -8.88
N VAL A 347 24.92 20.46 -8.67
CA VAL A 347 25.70 20.40 -7.43
C VAL A 347 25.77 21.81 -6.83
N VAL A 348 25.46 21.91 -5.54
CA VAL A 348 25.62 23.14 -4.76
C VAL A 348 26.97 23.07 -4.05
N GLU A 349 27.82 24.08 -4.25
CA GLU A 349 29.14 24.14 -3.63
C GLU A 349 29.19 25.28 -2.60
N LEU A 350 29.62 24.97 -1.39
CA LEU A 350 29.85 25.92 -0.31
C LEU A 350 31.35 25.99 -0.02
N ASP A 351 31.90 27.20 -0.07
CA ASP A 351 33.22 27.50 0.48
C ASP A 351 33.09 27.68 2.00
N VAL A 352 33.78 26.84 2.78
CA VAL A 352 33.71 26.83 4.24
C VAL A 352 34.22 28.13 4.88
N ASP A 353 35.02 28.92 4.15
CA ASP A 353 35.51 30.22 4.62
C ASP A 353 34.48 31.36 4.37
N LYS A 354 33.37 31.08 3.65
CA LYS A 354 32.39 32.08 3.21
C LYS A 354 30.94 31.73 3.56
N LEU A 355 30.73 30.91 4.58
CA LEU A 355 29.41 30.40 4.96
C LEU A 355 28.35 31.50 5.20
N ASP A 356 28.73 32.68 5.68
CA ASP A 356 27.80 33.80 5.86
C ASP A 356 27.21 34.34 4.55
N SER A 357 27.94 34.22 3.43
CA SER A 357 27.52 34.73 2.12
C SER A 357 26.42 33.92 1.45
N TYR A 358 26.16 32.70 1.95
CA TYR A 358 25.18 31.76 1.39
C TYR A 358 23.79 31.86 2.03
N ARG A 359 23.53 32.92 2.80
CA ARG A 359 22.19 33.22 3.30
C ARG A 359 21.23 33.38 2.12
N ASN A 360 20.07 32.73 2.20
CA ASN A 360 19.02 32.76 1.18
C ASN A 360 19.30 31.93 -0.08
N LEU A 361 20.16 30.91 0.01
CA LEU A 361 20.21 29.89 -1.04
C LEU A 361 18.82 29.28 -1.26
N LYS A 362 18.44 29.05 -2.51
CA LYS A 362 17.18 28.32 -2.80
C LYS A 362 17.28 26.86 -2.37
N ILE A 363 18.47 26.29 -2.46
CA ILE A 363 18.78 24.88 -2.19
C ILE A 363 20.12 24.86 -1.45
N GLY A 364 20.21 24.11 -0.35
CA GLY A 364 21.41 24.08 0.51
C GLY A 364 21.41 25.08 1.67
N ASN A 365 20.34 25.88 1.85
CA ASN A 365 20.28 26.92 2.89
C ASN A 365 20.33 26.35 4.31
N TYR A 366 19.61 25.25 4.56
CA TYR A 366 19.62 24.55 5.85
C TYR A 366 21.03 24.04 6.18
N GLN A 367 21.69 23.44 5.20
CA GLN A 367 23.04 22.90 5.35
C GLN A 367 24.07 23.99 5.61
N ALA A 368 24.01 25.08 4.85
CA ALA A 368 24.88 26.24 5.04
C ALA A 368 24.68 26.86 6.44
N GLY A 369 23.44 26.97 6.91
CA GLY A 369 23.14 27.49 8.25
C GLY A 369 23.66 26.60 9.37
N VAL A 370 23.54 25.28 9.23
CA VAL A 370 24.10 24.32 10.19
C VAL A 370 25.63 24.40 10.21
N ALA A 371 26.28 24.41 9.03
CA ALA A 371 27.73 24.58 8.93
C ALA A 371 28.19 25.89 9.58
N PHE A 372 27.47 26.99 9.32
CA PHE A 372 27.78 28.32 9.84
C PHE A 372 27.77 28.34 11.38
N PHE A 373 26.70 27.83 12.01
CA PHE A 373 26.59 27.86 13.47
C PHE A 373 27.51 26.85 14.17
N LEU A 374 27.80 25.70 13.55
CA LEU A 374 28.84 24.80 14.05
C LEU A 374 30.22 25.46 14.00
N GLN A 375 30.53 26.19 12.92
CA GLN A 375 31.79 26.92 12.79
C GLN A 375 31.92 28.06 13.82
N GLU A 376 30.83 28.78 14.13
CA GLU A 376 30.82 29.78 15.21
C GLU A 376 31.17 29.18 16.59
N GLU A 377 30.84 27.90 16.81
CA GLU A 377 31.15 27.17 18.03
C GLU A 377 32.53 26.48 18.01
N GLY A 378 33.32 26.72 16.96
CA GLY A 378 34.70 26.22 16.84
C GLY A 378 34.83 24.83 16.21
N VAL A 379 33.75 24.28 15.62
CA VAL A 379 33.82 23.03 14.85
C VAL A 379 34.47 23.29 13.50
N GLU A 380 35.55 22.58 13.19
CA GLU A 380 36.24 22.70 11.90
C GLU A 380 35.43 22.00 10.79
N ILE A 381 34.75 22.80 9.96
CA ILE A 381 34.03 22.29 8.79
C ILE A 381 35.04 21.95 7.70
N VAL A 382 35.20 20.66 7.45
CA VAL A 382 36.07 20.11 6.40
C VAL A 382 35.30 19.89 5.10
N GLY A 383 36.01 19.96 3.97
CA GLY A 383 35.44 19.66 2.67
C GLY A 383 34.93 18.22 2.59
N CYS A 384 33.75 18.07 1.99
CA CYS A 384 33.07 16.79 1.83
C CYS A 384 32.08 16.81 0.65
N ASP A 385 31.74 15.62 0.18
CA ASP A 385 30.70 15.39 -0.82
C ASP A 385 29.48 14.79 -0.12
N LEU A 386 28.31 15.39 -0.31
CA LEU A 386 27.07 15.02 0.38
C LEU A 386 25.95 14.80 -0.64
N TYR A 387 25.36 13.60 -0.67
CA TYR A 387 24.16 13.31 -1.43
C TYR A 387 22.97 13.08 -0.50
N TYR A 388 21.98 13.95 -0.62
CA TYR A 388 20.76 13.92 0.19
C TYR A 388 19.67 13.12 -0.51
N ASP A 389 19.23 12.06 0.15
CA ASP A 389 18.10 11.24 -0.23
C ASP A 389 17.03 11.23 0.88
N CYS A 390 16.08 12.15 0.80
CA CYS A 390 15.04 12.30 1.82
C CYS A 390 13.77 11.52 1.47
N THR A 391 13.35 10.64 2.38
CA THR A 391 12.07 9.91 2.30
C THR A 391 10.93 10.64 2.99
N VAL A 392 11.24 11.65 3.83
CA VAL A 392 10.24 12.51 4.47
C VAL A 392 9.57 13.39 3.40
N PRO A 393 8.24 13.30 3.19
CA PRO A 393 7.58 14.10 2.17
C PRO A 393 7.70 15.59 2.48
N PHE A 394 8.25 16.36 1.55
CA PHE A 394 8.47 17.79 1.74
C PHE A 394 7.17 18.55 2.02
N GLY A 395 7.19 19.37 3.06
CA GLY A 395 6.06 20.23 3.45
C GLY A 395 4.80 19.50 3.91
N SER A 396 4.91 18.19 4.18
CA SER A 396 3.81 17.39 4.73
C SER A 396 3.49 17.66 6.21
N GLY A 397 4.30 18.49 6.89
CA GLY A 397 4.23 18.66 8.34
C GLY A 397 4.93 17.54 9.13
N LEU A 398 5.69 16.65 8.46
CA LEU A 398 6.49 15.57 9.07
C LEU A 398 7.97 15.95 9.32
N SER A 399 8.28 17.25 9.25
CA SER A 399 9.59 17.84 9.58
C SER A 399 10.76 17.39 8.71
N SER A 400 10.59 17.51 7.39
CA SER A 400 11.67 17.27 6.44
C SER A 400 12.85 18.24 6.61
N SER A 401 12.62 19.51 7.01
CA SER A 401 13.69 20.49 7.24
C SER A 401 14.54 20.09 8.45
N ALA A 402 13.91 19.83 9.60
CA ALA A 402 14.61 19.37 10.79
C ALA A 402 15.40 18.08 10.56
N ALA A 403 14.84 17.10 9.83
CA ALA A 403 15.57 15.88 9.48
C ALA A 403 16.81 16.17 8.61
N ILE A 404 16.72 17.13 7.68
CA ILE A 404 17.87 17.58 6.88
C ILE A 404 18.91 18.26 7.79
N GLU A 405 18.49 19.20 8.63
CA GLU A 405 19.39 19.96 9.49
C GLU A 405 20.14 19.07 10.48
N VAL A 406 19.43 18.14 11.13
CA VAL A 406 20.01 17.23 12.12
C VAL A 406 20.94 16.21 11.44
N ALA A 407 20.55 15.66 10.28
CA ALA A 407 21.42 14.76 9.51
C ALA A 407 22.70 15.47 9.04
N THR A 408 22.58 16.75 8.69
CA THR A 408 23.73 17.59 8.33
C THR A 408 24.62 17.86 9.54
N ALA A 409 24.04 18.21 10.68
CA ALA A 409 24.78 18.54 11.89
C ALA A 409 25.62 17.35 12.37
N VAL A 410 25.03 16.15 12.42
CA VAL A 410 25.78 14.94 12.76
C VAL A 410 26.89 14.64 11.75
N THR A 411 26.63 14.83 10.45
CA THR A 411 27.64 14.61 9.40
C THR A 411 28.87 15.49 9.63
N PHE A 412 28.68 16.79 9.90
CA PHE A 412 29.79 17.71 10.11
C PHE A 412 30.54 17.43 11.42
N CYS A 413 29.86 17.11 12.51
CA CYS A 413 30.55 16.76 13.77
C CYS A 413 31.37 15.46 13.63
N GLU A 414 30.83 14.44 12.99
CA GLU A 414 31.53 13.18 12.71
C GLU A 414 32.76 13.42 11.82
N TYR A 415 32.63 14.23 10.77
CA TYR A 415 33.76 14.55 9.88
C TYR A 415 34.79 15.50 10.49
N ALA A 416 34.40 16.34 11.43
CA ALA A 416 35.32 17.13 12.25
C ALA A 416 36.01 16.28 13.34
N GLY A 417 35.50 15.07 13.64
CA GLY A 417 35.99 14.24 14.74
C GLY A 417 35.69 14.82 16.11
N VAL A 418 34.63 15.62 16.24
CA VAL A 418 34.24 16.29 17.48
C VAL A 418 33.10 15.51 18.13
N ALA A 419 33.21 15.23 19.42
CA ALA A 419 32.13 14.62 20.18
C ALA A 419 30.94 15.59 20.26
N TYR A 420 29.73 15.07 20.06
CA TYR A 420 28.51 15.87 20.08
C TYR A 420 27.46 15.25 21.01
N ASP A 421 26.66 16.12 21.60
CA ASP A 421 25.44 15.74 22.30
C ASP A 421 24.23 15.92 21.37
N LYS A 422 23.29 14.98 21.41
CA LYS A 422 22.13 14.99 20.50
C LYS A 422 21.16 16.14 20.79
N VAL A 423 21.04 16.56 22.06
CA VAL A 423 20.23 17.75 22.40
C VAL A 423 20.90 19.00 21.83
N HIS A 424 22.23 19.10 21.95
CA HIS A 424 23.00 20.18 21.34
C HIS A 424 22.84 20.24 19.82
N LEU A 425 22.90 19.11 19.12
CA LEU A 425 22.63 19.06 17.67
C LEU A 425 21.23 19.62 17.34
N ALA A 426 20.21 19.25 18.11
CA ALA A 426 18.86 19.78 17.91
C ALA A 426 18.79 21.30 18.09
N VAL A 427 19.47 21.84 19.10
CA VAL A 427 19.53 23.29 19.38
C VAL A 427 20.25 24.04 18.26
N ILE A 428 21.38 23.52 17.76
CA ILE A 428 22.07 24.11 16.61
C ILE A 428 21.20 24.09 15.36
N SER A 429 20.56 22.96 15.07
CA SER A 429 19.66 22.83 13.92
C SER A 429 18.50 23.84 14.01
N GLN A 430 17.89 24.00 15.18
CA GLN A 430 16.83 24.99 15.39
C GLN A 430 17.37 26.42 15.19
N ARG A 431 18.57 26.71 15.71
CA ARG A 431 19.24 28.00 15.53
C ARG A 431 19.50 28.29 14.06
N ALA A 432 19.91 27.29 13.28
CA ALA A 432 20.06 27.38 11.83
C ALA A 432 18.73 27.71 11.14
N GLU A 433 17.64 27.01 11.47
CA GLU A 433 16.32 27.26 10.89
C GLU A 433 15.84 28.70 11.20
N ASN A 434 15.99 29.14 12.46
CA ASN A 434 15.52 30.44 12.94
C ASN A 434 16.37 31.62 12.43
N LYS A 435 17.70 31.52 12.57
CA LYS A 435 18.62 32.66 12.40
C LYS A 435 19.32 32.67 11.04
N TYR A 436 19.29 31.57 10.30
CA TYR A 436 19.86 31.48 8.97
C TYR A 436 18.78 31.31 7.90
N ALA A 437 17.84 30.37 8.07
CA ALA A 437 16.75 30.17 7.12
C ALA A 437 15.57 31.14 7.31
N GLY A 438 15.46 31.78 8.47
CA GLY A 438 14.45 32.80 8.76
C GLY A 438 13.07 32.24 9.16
N VAL A 439 13.01 30.96 9.54
CA VAL A 439 11.77 30.28 9.95
C VAL A 439 11.75 30.18 11.48
N ASN A 440 10.88 30.95 12.14
CA ASN A 440 10.80 31.04 13.61
C ASN A 440 10.05 29.85 14.25
N CYS A 441 10.55 28.62 14.04
CA CYS A 441 10.02 27.40 14.65
C CYS A 441 10.43 27.24 16.14
N GLY A 442 9.70 26.40 16.89
CA GLY A 442 10.15 25.91 18.20
C GLY A 442 11.11 24.73 18.06
N ILE A 443 11.55 24.16 19.20
CA ILE A 443 12.62 23.14 19.27
C ILE A 443 12.14 21.72 18.97
N MET A 444 10.82 21.50 18.96
CA MET A 444 10.21 20.16 18.93
C MET A 444 10.71 19.29 17.77
N ASP A 445 10.76 19.86 16.57
CA ASP A 445 11.01 19.12 15.34
C ASP A 445 12.44 18.55 15.31
N GLN A 446 13.42 19.42 15.57
CA GLN A 446 14.83 19.05 15.66
C GLN A 446 15.08 18.12 16.84
N PHE A 447 14.44 18.38 17.99
CA PHE A 447 14.61 17.54 19.16
C PHE A 447 14.09 16.12 18.90
N ALA A 448 12.90 15.97 18.33
CA ALA A 448 12.35 14.67 17.98
C ALA A 448 13.20 13.94 16.93
N SER A 449 13.70 14.68 15.94
CA SER A 449 14.57 14.14 14.89
C SER A 449 15.91 13.64 15.44
N ALA A 450 16.52 14.36 16.39
CA ALA A 450 17.80 14.00 16.99
C ALA A 450 17.66 12.92 18.08
N MET A 451 16.71 13.13 19.01
CA MET A 451 16.52 12.37 20.25
C MET A 451 15.52 11.22 20.11
N GLY A 452 14.97 10.98 18.92
CA GLY A 452 14.08 9.87 18.65
C GLY A 452 14.64 8.54 19.17
N LYS A 453 13.75 7.71 19.72
CA LYS A 453 14.08 6.39 20.25
C LYS A 453 13.03 5.39 19.78
N LYS A 454 13.50 4.27 19.22
CA LYS A 454 12.63 3.19 18.74
C LYS A 454 11.54 2.83 19.76
N ASP A 455 10.31 2.69 19.29
CA ASP A 455 9.12 2.36 20.08
C ASP A 455 8.74 3.35 21.22
N HIS A 456 9.34 4.55 21.28
CA HIS A 456 9.05 5.56 22.31
C HIS A 456 8.65 6.90 21.70
N ALA A 457 7.72 7.58 22.37
CA ALA A 457 7.52 9.02 22.21
C ALA A 457 8.35 9.78 23.26
N VAL A 458 8.66 11.03 22.97
CA VAL A 458 9.48 11.91 23.82
C VAL A 458 8.57 12.96 24.41
N LEU A 459 8.34 12.93 25.73
CA LEU A 459 7.73 14.05 26.43
C LEU A 459 8.81 15.10 26.64
N LEU A 460 8.77 16.18 25.86
CA LEU A 460 9.76 17.26 25.90
C LEU A 460 9.16 18.50 26.55
N ASP A 461 9.85 19.05 27.54
CA ASP A 461 9.61 20.39 28.08
C ASP A 461 10.40 21.42 27.26
N CYS A 462 9.70 22.21 26.44
CA CYS A 462 10.37 23.12 25.50
C CYS A 462 11.01 24.34 26.17
N ALA A 463 10.68 24.63 27.43
CA ALA A 463 11.29 25.73 28.18
C ALA A 463 12.64 25.33 28.78
N THR A 464 12.77 24.09 29.24
CA THR A 464 13.95 23.60 29.98
C THR A 464 14.79 22.58 29.22
N LEU A 465 14.29 22.05 28.10
CA LEU A 465 14.83 20.90 27.37
C LEU A 465 14.86 19.59 28.17
N ALA A 466 14.23 19.55 29.35
CA ALA A 466 14.03 18.32 30.09
C ALA A 466 13.11 17.38 29.32
N TYR A 467 13.42 16.08 29.30
CA TYR A 467 12.66 15.11 28.53
C TYR A 467 12.51 13.75 29.23
N GLU A 468 11.43 13.05 28.88
CA GLU A 468 11.13 11.69 29.33
C GLU A 468 10.78 10.82 28.11
N TYR A 469 11.39 9.63 28.00
CA TYR A 469 10.96 8.63 27.02
C TYR A 469 9.76 7.84 27.56
N VAL A 470 8.64 7.91 26.85
CA VAL A 470 7.42 7.17 27.18
C VAL A 470 7.20 6.09 26.12
N PRO A 471 7.16 4.79 26.49
CA PRO A 471 6.89 3.71 25.53
C PRO A 471 5.55 3.93 24.81
N LEU A 472 5.55 3.96 23.48
CA LEU A 472 4.34 4.18 22.67
C LEU A 472 3.62 2.85 22.40
N GLN A 473 3.12 2.23 23.47
CA GLN A 473 2.47 0.93 23.42
C GLN A 473 0.97 1.06 23.14
N LEU A 474 0.57 0.87 21.88
CA LEU A 474 -0.83 1.02 21.44
C LEU A 474 -1.62 -0.30 21.41
N GLY A 475 -1.04 -1.42 21.88
CA GLY A 475 -1.72 -2.72 21.94
C GLY A 475 -2.20 -3.23 20.56
N GLU A 476 -3.51 -3.46 20.41
CA GLU A 476 -4.15 -3.86 19.15
C GLU A 476 -4.23 -2.73 18.11
N TYR A 477 -3.83 -1.51 18.47
CA TYR A 477 -3.90 -0.33 17.61
C TYR A 477 -2.51 0.07 17.08
N CYS A 478 -2.50 0.88 16.03
CA CYS A 478 -1.32 1.52 15.46
C CYS A 478 -1.66 2.95 15.02
N LEU A 479 -0.63 3.73 14.72
CA LEU A 479 -0.80 5.05 14.12
C LEU A 479 -0.84 4.92 12.60
N VAL A 480 -1.77 5.63 11.97
CA VAL A 480 -1.83 5.82 10.52
C VAL A 480 -1.67 7.29 10.24
N VAL A 481 -0.64 7.64 9.47
CA VAL A 481 -0.39 9.01 9.01
C VAL A 481 -1.02 9.21 7.64
N ALA A 482 -1.78 10.29 7.46
CA ALA A 482 -2.42 10.61 6.20
C ALA A 482 -2.14 12.06 5.78
N ASN A 483 -1.44 12.25 4.66
CA ASN A 483 -1.21 13.57 4.05
C ASN A 483 -2.40 13.96 3.18
N CYS A 484 -2.97 15.13 3.46
CA CYS A 484 -4.10 15.66 2.72
C CYS A 484 -3.73 16.10 1.29
N ASN A 485 -2.44 16.17 0.96
CA ASN A 485 -1.86 16.56 -0.34
C ASN A 485 -2.32 17.94 -0.84
N LYS A 486 -2.68 18.83 0.07
CA LYS A 486 -3.06 20.19 -0.28
C LYS A 486 -1.87 20.91 -0.93
N PRO A 487 -2.02 21.51 -2.12
CA PRO A 487 -0.97 22.32 -2.73
C PRO A 487 -0.55 23.47 -1.82
N HIS A 488 0.75 23.66 -1.68
CA HIS A 488 1.32 24.60 -0.73
C HIS A 488 0.94 26.04 -1.10
N SER A 489 0.28 26.75 -0.18
CA SER A 489 0.17 28.20 -0.23
C SER A 489 0.28 28.75 1.20
N LEU A 490 1.26 29.63 1.41
CA LEU A 490 1.30 30.61 2.51
C LEU A 490 1.22 30.03 3.95
N VAL A 491 1.88 28.90 4.24
CA VAL A 491 1.91 28.30 5.60
C VAL A 491 2.73 29.16 6.57
N GLU A 492 3.90 29.66 6.14
CA GLU A 492 4.85 30.39 6.99
C GLU A 492 4.34 31.75 7.49
N SER A 493 3.59 32.49 6.66
CA SER A 493 3.08 33.81 7.05
C SER A 493 2.00 33.71 8.14
N LYS A 494 1.12 32.70 8.07
CA LYS A 494 0.07 32.49 9.08
C LYS A 494 0.60 31.90 10.38
N TYR A 495 1.63 31.06 10.32
CA TYR A 495 2.29 30.54 11.51
C TYR A 495 2.88 31.67 12.37
N ASN A 496 3.60 32.61 11.75
CA ASN A 496 4.15 33.77 12.46
C ASN A 496 3.06 34.66 13.10
N VAL A 497 1.90 34.80 12.45
CA VAL A 497 0.76 35.53 13.04
C VAL A 497 0.25 34.84 14.31
N ARG A 498 0.14 33.51 14.32
CA ARG A 498 -0.27 32.75 15.52
C ARG A 498 0.68 32.96 16.69
N ARG A 499 1.99 32.97 16.40
CA ARG A 499 3.03 33.26 17.39
C ARG A 499 2.87 34.66 18.00
N GLN A 500 2.66 35.69 17.16
CA GLN A 500 2.42 37.06 17.65
C GLN A 500 1.16 37.17 18.50
N GLU A 501 0.08 36.46 18.12
CA GLU A 501 -1.19 36.44 18.88
C GLU A 501 -0.99 35.86 20.29
N VAL A 502 -0.23 34.78 20.45
CA VAL A 502 0.04 34.18 21.78
C VAL A 502 1.05 34.98 22.59
N GLU A 503 2.04 35.62 21.96
CA GLU A 503 2.98 36.53 22.62
C GLU A 503 2.24 37.76 23.18
N MET A 504 1.24 38.27 22.46
CA MET A 504 0.36 39.33 22.96
C MET A 504 -0.46 38.86 24.16
N ALA A 505 -1.03 37.65 24.11
CA ALA A 505 -1.76 37.09 25.25
C ALA A 505 -0.89 36.96 26.50
N LEU A 506 0.33 36.45 26.33
CA LEU A 506 1.31 36.33 27.41
C LEU A 506 1.62 37.68 28.05
N LYS A 507 1.93 38.70 27.25
CA LYS A 507 2.21 40.06 27.76
C LYS A 507 1.06 40.63 28.60
N ILE A 508 -0.19 40.38 28.20
CA ILE A 508 -1.36 40.85 28.94
C ILE A 508 -1.49 40.07 30.25
N LEU A 509 -1.41 38.74 30.22
CA LEU A 509 -1.53 37.91 31.43
C LEU A 509 -0.39 38.16 32.43
N GLN A 510 0.81 38.52 31.96
CA GLN A 510 1.96 38.90 32.80
C GLN A 510 1.70 40.13 33.68
N THR A 511 0.69 40.95 33.37
CA THR A 511 0.32 42.09 34.22
C THR A 511 -0.32 41.67 35.54
N VAL A 512 -0.83 40.43 35.62
CA VAL A 512 -1.57 39.90 36.77
C VAL A 512 -1.03 38.55 37.28
N LEU A 513 -0.27 37.83 36.46
CA LEU A 513 0.33 36.53 36.79
C LEU A 513 1.87 36.57 36.66
N PRO A 514 2.62 36.03 37.63
CA PRO A 514 4.09 35.98 37.57
C PRO A 514 4.57 34.78 36.72
N VAL A 515 4.20 34.74 35.44
CA VAL A 515 4.56 33.66 34.50
C VAL A 515 5.58 34.13 33.48
N GLN A 516 6.54 33.28 33.12
CA GLN A 516 7.50 33.58 32.05
C GLN A 516 6.94 33.21 30.68
N ASN A 517 6.21 32.10 30.61
CA ASN A 517 5.66 31.55 29.38
C ASN A 517 4.16 31.30 29.49
N LEU A 518 3.46 31.28 28.35
CA LEU A 518 2.01 31.08 28.35
C LEU A 518 1.59 29.68 28.82
N ALA A 519 2.45 28.68 28.61
CA ALA A 519 2.22 27.31 29.06
C ALA A 519 2.22 27.14 30.60
N GLU A 520 2.75 28.10 31.36
CA GLU A 520 2.72 28.08 32.83
C GLU A 520 1.33 28.43 33.39
N VAL A 521 0.45 29.01 32.56
CA VAL A 521 -0.90 29.39 32.96
C VAL A 521 -1.78 28.14 33.01
N THR A 522 -2.31 27.80 34.18
CA THR A 522 -3.24 26.67 34.34
C THR A 522 -4.64 27.00 33.79
N PRO A 523 -5.46 26.00 33.40
CA PRO A 523 -6.85 26.25 32.97
C PRO A 523 -7.69 27.03 33.99
N LYS A 524 -7.44 26.83 35.29
CA LYS A 524 -8.10 27.55 36.38
C LYS A 524 -7.71 29.03 36.39
N GLN A 525 -6.42 29.34 36.34
CA GLN A 525 -5.93 30.72 36.25
C GLN A 525 -6.42 31.39 34.97
N PHE A 526 -6.37 30.68 33.84
CA PHE A 526 -6.88 31.20 32.58
C PHE A 526 -8.36 31.57 32.68
N ALA A 527 -9.21 30.71 33.24
CA ALA A 527 -10.63 31.00 33.45
C ALA A 527 -10.87 32.26 34.31
N GLU A 528 -10.03 32.48 35.32
CA GLU A 528 -10.08 33.65 36.20
C GLU A 528 -9.73 34.95 35.46
N TYR A 529 -8.66 34.94 34.64
CA TYR A 529 -8.12 36.14 33.99
C TYR A 529 -8.51 36.30 32.51
N LYS A 530 -9.28 35.37 31.93
CA LYS A 530 -9.69 35.38 30.51
C LYS A 530 -10.36 36.69 30.11
N TYR A 531 -11.04 37.37 31.02
CA TYR A 531 -11.71 38.65 30.77
C TYR A 531 -10.75 39.79 30.35
N LEU A 532 -9.45 39.66 30.61
CA LEU A 532 -8.41 40.59 30.16
C LEU A 532 -8.07 40.44 28.68
N LEU A 533 -8.39 39.28 28.10
CA LEU A 533 -8.13 38.97 26.69
C LEU A 533 -9.41 39.16 25.88
N SER A 534 -9.29 39.64 24.65
CA SER A 534 -10.44 39.84 23.77
C SER A 534 -10.24 39.19 22.40
N GLY A 535 -11.37 38.84 21.77
CA GLY A 535 -11.42 38.35 20.39
C GLY A 535 -10.53 37.14 20.12
N VAL A 536 -9.70 37.25 19.08
CA VAL A 536 -8.84 36.18 18.58
C VAL A 536 -7.76 35.79 19.59
N VAL A 537 -7.16 36.76 20.27
CA VAL A 537 -6.06 36.55 21.25
C VAL A 537 -6.52 35.64 22.40
N ALA A 538 -7.74 35.85 22.90
CA ALA A 538 -8.33 34.99 23.94
C ALA A 538 -8.46 33.54 23.48
N LYS A 539 -8.89 33.30 22.24
CA LYS A 539 -9.02 31.94 21.68
C LYS A 539 -7.66 31.25 21.51
N ARG A 540 -6.64 31.98 21.03
CA ARG A 540 -5.28 31.42 20.86
C ARG A 540 -4.68 31.01 22.20
N ALA A 541 -4.85 31.86 23.22
CA ALA A 541 -4.38 31.55 24.56
C ALA A 541 -5.14 30.38 25.19
N GLU A 542 -6.45 30.31 24.98
CA GLU A 542 -7.29 29.20 25.46
C GLU A 542 -6.83 27.86 24.87
N HIS A 543 -6.51 27.82 23.57
CA HIS A 543 -5.91 26.64 22.95
C HIS A 543 -4.61 26.23 23.65
N VAL A 544 -3.64 27.15 23.78
CA VAL A 544 -2.32 26.83 24.36
C VAL A 544 -2.46 26.28 25.78
N VAL A 545 -3.25 26.95 26.64
CA VAL A 545 -3.46 26.53 28.03
C VAL A 545 -4.13 25.15 28.10
N CYS A 546 -5.20 24.95 27.33
CA CYS A 546 -5.93 23.68 27.35
C CYS A 546 -5.12 22.54 26.71
N GLU A 547 -4.34 22.84 25.69
CA GLU A 547 -3.50 21.84 25.01
C GLU A 547 -2.34 21.40 25.90
N CYS A 548 -1.71 22.30 26.66
CA CYS A 548 -0.69 21.93 27.65
C CYS A 548 -1.22 20.94 28.70
N ASP A 549 -2.43 21.18 29.23
CA ASP A 549 -3.11 20.24 30.12
C ASP A 549 -3.46 18.92 29.42
N ARG A 550 -3.84 18.98 28.14
CA ARG A 550 -4.16 17.80 27.33
C ARG A 550 -2.95 16.90 27.07
N VAL A 551 -1.76 17.48 26.87
CA VAL A 551 -0.50 16.73 26.75
C VAL A 551 -0.26 15.91 28.01
N HIS A 552 -0.40 16.52 29.18
CA HIS A 552 -0.25 15.81 30.45
C HIS A 552 -1.25 14.65 30.56
N LYS A 553 -2.54 14.90 30.28
CA LYS A 553 -3.58 13.86 30.28
C LYS A 553 -3.31 12.73 29.30
N ALA A 554 -2.78 13.03 28.13
CA ALA A 554 -2.48 12.04 27.09
C ALA A 554 -1.32 11.12 27.48
N VAL A 555 -0.26 11.69 28.06
CA VAL A 555 0.86 10.91 28.61
C VAL A 555 0.38 9.98 29.72
N GLU A 556 -0.45 10.50 30.64
CA GLU A 556 -1.01 9.69 31.72
C GLU A 556 -1.95 8.59 31.22
N ALA A 557 -2.77 8.88 30.21
CA ALA A 557 -3.61 7.87 29.56
C ALA A 557 -2.76 6.76 28.94
N LEU A 558 -1.70 7.11 28.21
CA LEU A 558 -0.78 6.15 27.60
C LEU A 558 -0.04 5.32 28.66
N LYS A 559 0.46 5.94 29.74
CA LYS A 559 1.13 5.24 30.86
C LYS A 559 0.21 4.21 31.54
N ARG A 560 -1.10 4.47 31.59
CA ARG A 560 -2.11 3.53 32.11
C ARG A 560 -2.63 2.52 31.07
N GLY A 561 -2.19 2.60 29.81
CA GLY A 561 -2.68 1.77 28.72
C GLY A 561 -4.09 2.12 28.22
N ASP A 562 -4.61 3.30 28.56
CA ASP A 562 -5.93 3.76 28.15
C ASP A 562 -5.89 4.45 26.78
N ILE A 563 -5.83 3.61 25.74
CA ILE A 563 -5.70 4.08 24.34
C ILE A 563 -7.00 4.72 23.84
N VAL A 564 -8.14 4.38 24.45
CA VAL A 564 -9.44 4.98 24.12
C VAL A 564 -9.46 6.42 24.59
N GLU A 565 -9.02 6.69 25.82
CA GLU A 565 -8.86 8.06 26.33
C GLU A 565 -7.84 8.85 25.52
N LEU A 566 -6.71 8.24 25.14
CA LEU A 566 -5.75 8.88 24.23
C LEU A 566 -6.43 9.31 22.92
N GLY A 567 -7.20 8.41 22.28
CA GLY A 567 -7.97 8.73 21.08
C GLY A 567 -8.98 9.86 21.27
N ARG A 568 -9.67 9.90 22.42
CA ARG A 568 -10.57 10.99 22.80
C ARG A 568 -9.84 12.32 22.90
N LEU A 569 -8.67 12.35 23.56
CA LEU A 569 -7.83 13.53 23.71
C LEU A 569 -7.28 14.01 22.36
N LEU A 570 -6.92 13.11 21.44
CA LEU A 570 -6.53 13.49 20.07
C LEU A 570 -7.67 14.24 19.37
N ASN A 571 -8.91 13.76 19.49
CA ASN A 571 -10.07 14.41 18.89
C ASN A 571 -10.29 15.82 19.46
N GLU A 572 -10.22 15.97 20.78
CA GLU A 572 -10.36 17.27 21.44
C GLU A 572 -9.27 18.26 21.03
N SER A 573 -8.03 17.78 20.88
CA SER A 573 -6.95 18.60 20.36
C SER A 573 -7.24 19.08 18.93
N HIS A 574 -7.73 18.19 18.06
CA HIS A 574 -8.11 18.59 16.70
C HIS A 574 -9.19 19.66 16.68
N TYR A 575 -10.23 19.52 17.50
CA TYR A 575 -11.27 20.55 17.64
C TYR A 575 -10.71 21.86 18.17
N SER A 576 -9.81 21.81 19.16
CA SER A 576 -9.12 23.00 19.67
C SER A 576 -8.33 23.71 18.56
N LEU A 577 -7.59 22.96 17.73
CA LEU A 577 -6.85 23.50 16.59
C LEU A 577 -7.74 24.05 15.46
N CYS A 578 -8.92 23.47 15.29
CA CYS A 578 -9.91 23.94 14.33
C CYS A 578 -10.62 25.22 14.81
N GLU A 579 -11.15 25.23 16.03
CA GLU A 579 -12.09 26.24 16.51
C GLU A 579 -11.41 27.37 17.30
N LEU A 580 -10.39 27.03 18.10
CA LEU A 580 -9.69 27.98 18.97
C LEU A 580 -8.38 28.47 18.35
N TYR A 581 -7.66 27.61 17.61
CA TYR A 581 -6.41 28.00 16.98
C TYR A 581 -6.55 28.34 15.48
N GLU A 582 -7.58 27.83 14.80
CA GLU A 582 -7.87 28.11 13.39
C GLU A 582 -6.67 27.86 12.46
N VAL A 583 -6.09 26.66 12.56
CA VAL A 583 -4.91 26.22 11.78
C VAL A 583 -5.17 24.98 10.93
N THR A 584 -6.35 24.39 10.90
CA THR A 584 -6.60 23.15 10.14
C THR A 584 -6.97 23.45 8.67
N GLY A 585 -8.21 23.87 8.46
CA GLY A 585 -8.82 24.07 7.14
C GLY A 585 -9.51 22.83 6.59
N LYS A 586 -10.30 23.05 5.54
CA LYS A 586 -11.25 22.08 4.96
C LYS A 586 -10.65 20.70 4.74
N GLU A 587 -9.43 20.62 4.21
CA GLU A 587 -8.75 19.37 3.90
C GLU A 587 -8.48 18.54 5.15
N LEU A 588 -7.79 19.11 6.14
CA LEU A 588 -7.45 18.42 7.39
C LEU A 588 -8.72 18.08 8.20
N ASP A 589 -9.69 18.98 8.23
CA ASP A 589 -10.96 18.78 8.93
C ASP A 589 -11.75 17.62 8.31
N THR A 590 -11.81 17.57 6.98
CA THR A 590 -12.48 16.48 6.26
C THR A 590 -11.79 15.15 6.53
N LEU A 591 -10.46 15.11 6.44
CA LEU A 591 -9.68 13.89 6.62
C LEU A 591 -9.82 13.34 8.04
N SER A 592 -9.70 14.20 9.06
CA SER A 592 -9.93 13.83 10.46
C SER A 592 -11.38 13.40 10.71
N ALA A 593 -12.37 14.15 10.21
CA ALA A 593 -13.78 13.81 10.40
C ALA A 593 -14.16 12.47 9.76
N LEU A 594 -13.63 12.17 8.57
CA LEU A 594 -13.83 10.87 7.92
C LEU A 594 -13.15 9.74 8.70
N ALA A 595 -11.91 9.96 9.15
CA ALA A 595 -11.20 8.98 9.98
C ALA A 595 -11.97 8.66 11.27
N ARG A 596 -12.53 9.66 11.95
CA ARG A 596 -13.27 9.49 13.22
C ARG A 596 -14.64 8.83 13.06
N LYS A 597 -15.19 8.79 11.85
CA LYS A 597 -16.43 8.04 11.56
C LYS A 597 -16.19 6.54 11.39
N GLU A 598 -14.95 6.12 11.20
CA GLU A 598 -14.61 4.71 11.08
C GLU A 598 -14.65 4.03 12.45
N LYS A 599 -15.44 2.95 12.55
CA LYS A 599 -15.61 2.18 13.80
C LYS A 599 -14.30 1.68 14.42
N ASP A 600 -13.27 1.48 13.59
CA ASP A 600 -11.98 0.91 13.97
C ASP A 600 -10.94 2.00 14.30
N CYS A 601 -11.35 3.27 14.34
CA CYS A 601 -10.51 4.43 14.64
C CYS A 601 -10.93 5.06 15.98
N LEU A 602 -10.00 5.17 16.93
CA LEU A 602 -10.27 5.74 18.26
C LEU A 602 -10.20 7.27 18.26
N GLY A 603 -9.32 7.84 17.43
CA GLY A 603 -9.19 9.27 17.30
C GLY A 603 -8.33 9.68 16.13
N SER A 604 -8.54 10.90 15.64
CA SER A 604 -7.79 11.48 14.54
C SER A 604 -7.61 12.98 14.72
N ARG A 605 -6.40 13.47 14.44
CA ARG A 605 -6.06 14.89 14.51
C ARG A 605 -5.06 15.28 13.45
N MET A 606 -5.06 16.56 13.08
CA MET A 606 -3.98 17.16 12.29
C MET A 606 -2.65 17.13 13.05
N ILE A 607 -1.51 17.17 12.37
CA ILE A 607 -0.19 17.31 12.98
C ILE A 607 0.69 18.31 12.21
N GLY A 608 1.74 18.82 12.88
CA GLY A 608 2.61 19.88 12.39
C GLY A 608 1.98 21.28 12.52
N GLY A 609 2.45 22.23 11.71
CA GLY A 609 2.01 23.63 11.77
C GLY A 609 0.63 23.93 11.16
N GLY A 610 -0.07 22.92 10.62
CA GLY A 610 -1.39 23.09 10.01
C GLY A 610 -1.39 23.74 8.62
N PHE A 611 -2.56 24.22 8.21
CA PHE A 611 -2.90 24.85 6.91
C PHE A 611 -2.78 23.92 5.69
N GLY A 612 -2.54 22.64 5.95
CA GLY A 612 -2.22 21.57 5.01
C GLY A 612 -1.40 20.51 5.73
N GLY A 613 -0.90 19.50 5.02
CA GLY A 613 -0.04 18.46 5.60
C GLY A 613 -0.82 17.25 6.10
N CYS A 614 -0.44 16.72 7.26
CA CYS A 614 -0.89 15.40 7.70
C CYS A 614 -1.90 15.40 8.84
N THR A 615 -2.66 14.31 8.93
CA THR A 615 -3.32 13.85 10.16
C THR A 615 -2.65 12.58 10.67
N ILE A 616 -2.81 12.31 11.97
CA ILE A 616 -2.54 11.02 12.59
C ILE A 616 -3.85 10.42 13.09
N SER A 617 -3.98 9.11 12.97
CA SER A 617 -5.17 8.38 13.45
C SER A 617 -4.76 7.13 14.23
N ILE A 618 -5.42 6.85 15.35
CA ILE A 618 -5.24 5.61 16.11
C ILE A 618 -6.22 4.58 15.57
N VAL A 619 -5.73 3.58 14.83
CA VAL A 619 -6.54 2.62 14.08
C VAL A 619 -6.22 1.20 14.53
N LYS A 620 -7.23 0.33 14.60
CA LYS A 620 -7.03 -1.09 14.90
C LYS A 620 -6.15 -1.74 13.82
N LYS A 621 -5.09 -2.46 14.21
CA LYS A 621 -4.10 -3.07 13.31
C LYS A 621 -4.73 -3.92 12.22
N THR A 622 -5.77 -4.68 12.55
CA THR A 622 -6.48 -5.56 11.60
C THR A 622 -7.37 -4.82 10.60
N ALA A 623 -7.60 -3.53 10.79
CA ALA A 623 -8.54 -2.72 10.00
C ALA A 623 -7.85 -1.67 9.12
N VAL A 624 -6.52 -1.51 9.21
CA VAL A 624 -5.75 -0.45 8.53
C VAL A 624 -6.03 -0.39 7.02
N ASP A 625 -5.96 -1.52 6.31
CA ASP A 625 -6.23 -1.55 4.86
C ASP A 625 -7.66 -1.13 4.52
N GLY A 626 -8.62 -1.55 5.34
CA GLY A 626 -10.02 -1.17 5.21
C GLY A 626 -10.22 0.32 5.42
N PHE A 627 -9.61 0.85 6.49
CA PHE A 627 -9.61 2.26 6.86
C PHE A 627 -9.02 3.13 5.74
N ILE A 628 -7.80 2.83 5.27
CA ILE A 628 -7.11 3.58 4.21
C ILE A 628 -7.98 3.63 2.94
N ARG A 629 -8.59 2.51 2.55
CA ARG A 629 -9.46 2.47 1.36
C ARG A 629 -10.72 3.31 1.52
N ARG A 630 -11.43 3.18 2.66
CA ARG A 630 -12.70 3.89 2.88
C ARG A 630 -12.49 5.38 3.08
N VAL A 631 -11.57 5.76 3.97
CA VAL A 631 -11.23 7.16 4.25
C VAL A 631 -10.64 7.82 3.00
N GLY A 632 -9.70 7.16 2.33
CA GLY A 632 -9.08 7.70 1.12
C GLY A 632 -10.07 7.93 -0.02
N LYS A 633 -11.03 7.01 -0.22
CA LYS A 633 -12.11 7.19 -1.20
C LYS A 633 -13.03 8.34 -0.80
N ALA A 634 -13.54 8.33 0.42
CA ALA A 634 -14.46 9.36 0.91
C ALA A 634 -13.82 10.76 0.89
N TYR A 635 -12.52 10.86 1.18
CA TYR A 635 -11.76 12.09 1.09
C TYR A 635 -11.67 12.57 -0.37
N GLN A 636 -11.32 11.68 -1.30
CA GLN A 636 -11.26 12.01 -2.72
C GLN A 636 -12.62 12.49 -3.24
N ASP A 637 -13.71 11.84 -2.82
CA ASP A 637 -15.07 12.21 -3.22
C ASP A 637 -15.48 13.59 -2.66
N ALA A 638 -15.02 13.95 -1.45
CA ALA A 638 -15.36 15.21 -0.78
C ALA A 638 -14.47 16.41 -1.17
N ILE A 639 -13.19 16.16 -1.43
CA ILE A 639 -12.17 17.20 -1.70
C ILE A 639 -11.84 17.32 -3.19
N GLY A 640 -12.01 16.25 -3.97
CA GLY A 640 -11.74 16.21 -5.41
C GLY A 640 -10.34 15.70 -5.79
N TYR A 641 -9.45 15.47 -4.81
CA TYR A 641 -8.13 14.87 -5.02
C TYR A 641 -7.75 13.92 -3.89
N LYS A 642 -6.75 13.06 -4.12
CA LYS A 642 -6.40 11.94 -3.24
C LYS A 642 -5.53 12.39 -2.07
N ALA A 643 -5.79 11.82 -0.89
CA ALA A 643 -4.85 11.80 0.22
C ALA A 643 -3.81 10.67 0.02
N SER A 644 -2.62 10.86 0.60
CA SER A 644 -1.58 9.83 0.72
C SER A 644 -1.59 9.26 2.13
N PHE A 645 -1.39 7.95 2.27
CA PHE A 645 -1.31 7.28 3.56
C PHE A 645 0.06 6.63 3.69
N TYR A 646 0.66 6.73 4.87
CA TYR A 646 1.97 6.19 5.16
C TYR A 646 1.84 5.13 6.25
N GLU A 647 2.43 3.97 5.99
CA GLU A 647 2.72 3.00 7.04
C GLU A 647 3.97 3.48 7.77
N THR A 648 3.80 3.79 9.06
CA THR A 648 4.85 4.42 9.85
C THR A 648 5.15 3.58 11.08
N SER A 649 6.44 3.37 11.35
CA SER A 649 6.94 2.85 12.62
C SER A 649 7.69 3.93 13.39
N ILE A 650 7.82 3.73 14.70
CA ILE A 650 8.58 4.62 15.58
C ILE A 650 10.00 4.11 15.70
N GLU A 651 10.96 4.91 15.24
CA GLU A 651 12.36 4.50 15.10
C GLU A 651 13.30 5.45 15.85
N ASP A 652 14.59 5.12 15.86
CA ASP A 652 15.62 6.00 16.40
C ASP A 652 15.78 7.26 15.55
N GLY A 653 16.14 8.37 16.20
CA GLY A 653 16.33 9.67 15.56
C GLY A 653 17.51 9.64 14.59
N ILE A 654 18.72 9.74 15.14
CA ILE A 654 19.99 9.70 14.39
C ILE A 654 20.52 8.26 14.30
N THR A 655 20.97 7.86 13.10
CA THR A 655 21.88 6.72 12.95
C THR A 655 23.06 7.07 12.03
N VAL A 656 24.20 6.46 12.32
CA VAL A 656 25.47 6.62 11.60
C VAL A 656 25.97 5.24 11.20
N GLU A 657 26.33 5.07 9.93
CA GLU A 657 26.78 3.79 9.36
C GLU A 657 27.97 4.00 8.41
N LYS A 658 28.96 3.09 8.43
CA LYS A 658 30.01 3.00 7.40
C LYS A 658 29.55 2.07 6.27
N LEU A 659 29.74 2.50 5.01
CA LEU A 659 29.05 1.93 3.83
C LEU A 659 29.73 0.77 3.11
#